data_AF-A0A811RV19-F1
#
_entry.id   AF-A0A811RV19-F1
#
_cell.length_a   1.000
_cell.length_b   1.000
_cell.length_c   1.000
_cell.angle_alpha   90.00
_cell.angle_beta   90.00
_cell.angle_gamma   90.00
#
_symmetry.space_group_name_H-M   'P 1'
#
loop_
_entity.id
_entity.type
_entity.pdbx_description
1 polymer ?
#
loop_
_entity_poly.entity_id
_entity_poly.type
_entity_poly.pdbx_seq_one_letter_code
_entity_poly.pdbx_strand_id
1 'polypeptide(L)'
;MAVAKEVVAVVTLLLGLTSCTTSSTAAATAGTGSARWREEDCGGVRGEVTYDHRALVLNGTRRLLFAGEMHYPRSTPEMWPKLIAKAKEGGLDVIQTYIFWNVHEPVQGQYNFEGRYDLVRFIKEIQAQGLYVSLRIGPFIESEWKYGGFPFWLHDIPNIIFRSDNEPFKQHIQRFVTDIVNMMKHEGLYYPQGGPIITSQIENEYQMVEPAFGSSGHRYVSWAAAMAVDLQTGVPWTMCKQNDAPDPVINTCNGLICGETFVGPNSANKPALWTENWTSRYLIYGNDTKLRSPEDIAFAVAYFIARKNGSYVSYYMYHGGTNFGRFASSYVTTSYYDGAPLDEYGLIWQPTWGHLRELHASVKQSSEPLLFGTYSNLSLGQEQEAHIFETESQCVAFLVNFDRHHISEVVFRNISLELAPKSISILSDCKRVIFETAKVTAQHGSRTAEEVQSFSDINTWMAFKEPIPQDVSKATYSGNRLFEHLSTTKDDTDYLWYIVGYEYTPSDDDQLVLINVESRAHILHAFVNNAYVGRIHGSHGGPANIILNTNISLKEGPNTISLLSAMVGSPDSGAHMERRVFGIRKVSIQQGQQSGHLLNNELWGYQVGLFGERNIIYTQEGSKSVEWTTIDNMAYSPLTWYKTTFSTPAGNDAVTLNLTGMVKGEVWVNGESIGRYWVSFKAPSGNPSQSLYHIPRQFLNPQDNILVLFEEMGGNPQQITVNTVSVTRVCGNVNELSAPSLQYKDKEPAVDLWCQEGKQISAIEFASYGNPVGDCKRFGFGSCHAGSSESVVKQACLGKSGCSIPITPIKFGGDPCPGIQKSLLVVANCR
;
A
#
# COMPACT_ATOMS: atom_id res chain seq x y z
N MET A 1 -73.04 4.53 -20.75
CA MET A 1 -73.78 5.69 -21.28
C MET A 1 -73.23 6.94 -20.60
N ALA A 2 -72.66 7.85 -21.39
CA ALA A 2 -72.45 9.29 -21.17
C ALA A 2 -71.82 9.85 -19.86
N VAL A 3 -70.51 10.13 -19.92
CA VAL A 3 -69.84 11.46 -19.85
C VAL A 3 -70.30 12.56 -18.84
N ALA A 4 -69.32 12.95 -18.00
CA ALA A 4 -68.93 14.28 -17.43
C ALA A 4 -69.85 14.98 -16.40
N LYS A 5 -69.35 15.63 -15.34
CA LYS A 5 -68.40 16.77 -15.29
C LYS A 5 -67.91 17.04 -13.84
N GLU A 6 -66.79 17.74 -13.76
CA GLU A 6 -66.03 18.20 -12.60
C GLU A 6 -66.79 19.12 -11.64
N VAL A 7 -66.42 19.07 -10.35
CA VAL A 7 -66.37 20.24 -9.45
C VAL A 7 -65.15 20.11 -8.51
N VAL A 8 -64.41 21.21 -8.44
CA VAL A 8 -63.19 21.50 -7.69
C VAL A 8 -63.37 21.32 -6.17
N ALA A 9 -62.39 20.70 -5.51
CA ALA A 9 -62.25 20.70 -4.05
C ALA A 9 -60.87 21.26 -3.64
N VAL A 10 -60.94 22.36 -2.89
CA VAL A 10 -59.83 23.06 -2.25
C VAL A 10 -59.27 22.19 -1.12
N VAL A 11 -57.96 21.92 -1.13
CA VAL A 11 -57.24 21.38 0.03
C VAL A 11 -56.17 22.38 0.44
N THR A 12 -56.40 22.95 1.62
CA THR A 12 -55.51 23.83 2.36
C THR A 12 -54.31 23.03 2.88
N LEU A 13 -53.10 23.30 2.39
CA LEU A 13 -51.87 22.83 3.02
C LEU A 13 -51.30 23.95 3.89
N LEU A 14 -51.19 23.71 5.21
CA LEU A 14 -50.54 24.60 6.15
C LEU A 14 -49.04 24.71 5.83
N LEU A 15 -48.59 25.90 5.44
CA LEU A 15 -47.20 26.30 5.49
C LEU A 15 -46.86 26.72 6.93
N GLY A 16 -46.23 25.82 7.68
CA GLY A 16 -45.54 26.17 8.92
C GLY A 16 -44.20 26.82 8.61
N LEU A 17 -44.18 28.13 8.44
CA LEU A 17 -42.96 28.94 8.50
C LEU A 17 -42.56 29.09 9.98
N THR A 18 -41.67 28.24 10.48
CA THR A 18 -40.93 28.53 11.72
C THR A 18 -39.64 29.25 11.37
N SER A 19 -39.65 30.57 11.54
CA SER A 19 -38.46 31.41 11.58
C SER A 19 -37.59 31.03 12.77
N CYS A 20 -36.36 30.58 12.53
CA CYS A 20 -35.36 30.43 13.60
C CYS A 20 -34.67 31.78 13.82
N THR A 21 -35.13 32.52 14.82
CA THR A 21 -34.46 33.70 15.35
C THR A 21 -33.20 33.30 16.12
N THR A 22 -32.08 33.93 15.81
CA THR A 22 -30.87 33.88 16.61
C THR A 22 -31.10 34.55 17.96
N SER A 23 -31.00 33.81 19.06
CA SER A 23 -30.88 34.38 20.40
C SER A 23 -29.61 33.86 21.06
N SER A 24 -28.61 34.72 21.09
CA SER A 24 -27.40 34.62 21.90
C SER A 24 -27.75 34.88 23.37
N THR A 25 -27.61 33.88 24.23
CA THR A 25 -27.25 34.10 25.64
C THR A 25 -26.35 32.98 26.11
N ALA A 26 -25.15 33.37 26.56
CA ALA A 26 -24.17 32.52 27.18
C ALA A 26 -24.56 32.25 28.64
N ALA A 27 -24.48 30.99 29.06
CA ALA A 27 -24.28 30.62 30.45
C ALA A 27 -23.26 29.47 30.50
N ALA A 28 -22.15 29.74 31.16
CA ALA A 28 -20.98 28.88 31.25
C ALA A 28 -21.18 27.72 32.22
N THR A 29 -20.89 26.50 31.77
CA THR A 29 -20.42 25.39 32.63
C THR A 29 -19.39 24.58 31.86
N ALA A 30 -18.22 24.43 32.47
CA ALA A 30 -17.03 23.80 31.91
C ALA A 30 -17.25 22.31 31.59
N GLY A 31 -16.90 21.92 30.36
CA GLY A 31 -16.89 20.55 29.88
C GLY A 31 -16.08 20.44 28.59
N THR A 32 -14.98 19.69 28.65
CA THR A 32 -14.07 19.23 27.58
C THR A 32 -14.49 19.55 26.13
N GLY A 33 -13.83 20.54 25.52
CA GLY A 33 -14.00 20.88 24.12
C GLY A 33 -13.25 19.94 23.17
N SER A 34 -13.91 18.87 22.72
CA SER A 34 -13.65 18.34 21.38
C SER A 34 -14.47 19.17 20.41
N ALA A 35 -13.85 19.82 19.42
CA ALA A 35 -14.58 20.37 18.27
C ALA A 35 -15.20 19.18 17.51
N ARG A 36 -16.41 18.81 17.90
CA ARG A 36 -17.17 17.71 17.35
C ARG A 36 -17.78 18.22 16.06
N TRP A 37 -17.16 17.90 14.92
CA TRP A 37 -17.81 18.05 13.61
C TRP A 37 -18.98 17.05 13.56
N ARG A 38 -20.13 17.46 14.10
CA ARG A 38 -21.41 16.93 13.63
C ARG A 38 -21.81 17.85 12.49
N GLU A 39 -21.85 17.32 11.27
CA GLU A 39 -22.83 17.84 10.32
C GLU A 39 -24.18 17.68 11.04
N GLU A 40 -24.79 18.80 11.43
CA GLU A 40 -26.22 18.80 11.67
C GLU A 40 -26.84 18.49 10.32
N ASP A 41 -27.17 17.21 10.13
CA ASP A 41 -27.88 16.68 8.97
C ASP A 41 -29.32 17.22 9.02
N CYS A 42 -29.45 18.50 8.68
CA CYS A 42 -30.70 19.23 8.61
C CYS A 42 -31.46 18.86 7.33
N GLY A 43 -31.68 17.56 7.05
CA GLY A 43 -32.64 17.04 6.08
C GLY A 43 -32.69 17.68 4.68
N GLY A 44 -31.64 18.39 4.27
CA GLY A 44 -31.56 19.15 3.03
C GLY A 44 -30.85 18.33 1.97
N VAL A 45 -31.32 18.43 0.72
CA VAL A 45 -30.67 17.79 -0.44
C VAL A 45 -29.24 18.31 -0.56
N ARG A 46 -28.23 17.42 -0.49
CA ARG A 46 -26.81 17.78 -0.70
C ARG A 46 -26.62 18.23 -2.15
N GLY A 47 -25.90 19.33 -2.34
CA GLY A 47 -25.57 19.83 -3.67
C GLY A 47 -24.46 19.01 -4.33
N GLU A 48 -24.20 19.28 -5.62
CA GLU A 48 -23.01 18.76 -6.31
C GLU A 48 -21.72 19.19 -5.60
N VAL A 49 -20.70 18.33 -5.65
CA VAL A 49 -19.36 18.73 -5.25
C VAL A 49 -18.74 19.51 -6.41
N THR A 50 -18.33 20.73 -6.14
CA THR A 50 -17.70 21.61 -7.14
C THR A 50 -16.27 21.95 -6.71
N TYR A 51 -15.60 22.83 -7.45
CA TYR A 51 -14.29 23.31 -7.11
C TYR A 51 -14.08 24.73 -7.65
N ASP A 52 -13.10 25.42 -7.09
CA ASP A 52 -12.58 26.66 -7.64
C ASP A 52 -11.04 26.65 -7.66
N HIS A 53 -10.43 27.79 -7.96
CA HIS A 53 -8.97 27.95 -8.00
C HIS A 53 -8.24 27.53 -6.72
N ARG A 54 -8.95 27.41 -5.59
CA ARG A 54 -8.35 27.16 -4.27
C ARG A 54 -8.61 25.76 -3.76
N ALA A 55 -9.84 25.26 -3.83
CA ALA A 55 -10.22 23.99 -3.19
C ALA A 55 -11.43 23.30 -3.81
N LEU A 56 -11.65 22.05 -3.41
CA LEU A 56 -12.96 21.41 -3.54
C LEU A 56 -13.98 22.14 -2.65
N VAL A 57 -15.20 22.27 -3.15
CA VAL A 57 -16.32 22.98 -2.50
C VAL A 57 -17.45 21.98 -2.26
N LEU A 58 -17.71 21.69 -0.99
CA LEU A 58 -18.75 20.75 -0.55
C LEU A 58 -19.82 21.56 0.19
N ASN A 59 -21.08 21.50 -0.29
CA ASN A 59 -22.19 22.30 0.23
C ASN A 59 -21.84 23.80 0.36
N GLY A 60 -21.25 24.36 -0.71
CA GLY A 60 -20.88 25.78 -0.77
C GLY A 60 -19.65 26.18 0.06
N THR A 61 -19.00 25.24 0.74
CA THR A 61 -17.84 25.52 1.61
C THR A 61 -16.57 24.88 1.06
N ARG A 62 -15.51 25.68 0.86
CA ARG A 62 -14.17 25.19 0.54
C ARG A 62 -13.66 24.22 1.62
N ARG A 63 -12.99 23.14 1.21
CA ARG A 63 -12.41 22.16 2.15
C ARG A 63 -10.91 22.01 1.96
N LEU A 64 -10.21 21.88 3.09
CA LEU A 64 -8.82 21.45 3.17
C LEU A 64 -8.83 20.01 3.67
N LEU A 65 -8.42 19.08 2.82
CA LEU A 65 -8.67 17.65 3.00
C LEU A 65 -7.38 16.85 3.08
N PHE A 66 -7.27 16.03 4.11
CA PHE A 66 -6.26 14.99 4.18
C PHE A 66 -6.88 13.64 3.84
N ALA A 67 -6.25 12.94 2.90
CA ALA A 67 -6.68 11.66 2.41
C ALA A 67 -5.62 10.59 2.68
N GLY A 68 -6.02 9.33 2.71
CA GLY A 68 -5.10 8.22 2.84
C GLY A 68 -5.54 7.05 2.00
N GLU A 69 -4.60 6.44 1.29
CA GLU A 69 -4.91 5.28 0.48
C GLU A 69 -5.00 4.01 1.31
N MET A 70 -6.11 3.29 1.09
CA MET A 70 -6.41 2.00 1.68
C MET A 70 -7.09 1.12 0.63
N HIS A 71 -6.40 0.08 0.17
CA HIS A 71 -6.95 -0.81 -0.84
C HIS A 71 -7.71 -1.96 -0.18
N TYR A 72 -9.03 -1.97 -0.38
CA TYR A 72 -9.93 -2.97 0.22
C TYR A 72 -9.48 -4.42 -0.02
N PRO A 73 -8.93 -4.85 -1.18
CA PRO A 73 -8.52 -6.23 -1.37
C PRO A 73 -7.19 -6.61 -0.68
N ARG A 74 -6.44 -5.63 -0.18
CA ARG A 74 -5.16 -5.85 0.53
C ARG A 74 -5.34 -6.02 2.04
N SER A 75 -6.58 -6.05 2.51
CA SER A 75 -6.97 -6.33 3.90
C SER A 75 -8.29 -7.11 3.93
N THR A 76 -8.71 -7.60 5.09
CA THR A 76 -9.98 -8.35 5.21
C THR A 76 -11.14 -7.43 5.61
N PRO A 77 -12.40 -7.79 5.29
CA PRO A 77 -13.59 -7.03 5.70
C PRO A 77 -13.67 -6.73 7.20
N GLU A 78 -13.10 -7.59 8.03
CA GLU A 78 -13.06 -7.48 9.49
C GLU A 78 -11.96 -6.52 9.97
N MET A 79 -10.93 -6.29 9.15
CA MET A 79 -9.90 -5.29 9.42
C MET A 79 -10.38 -3.88 9.07
N TRP A 80 -11.21 -3.72 8.03
CA TRP A 80 -11.60 -2.40 7.51
C TRP A 80 -12.12 -1.44 8.59
N PRO A 81 -13.05 -1.81 9.48
CA PRO A 81 -13.55 -0.88 10.50
C PRO A 81 -12.43 -0.31 11.38
N LYS A 82 -11.49 -1.16 11.80
CA LYS A 82 -10.36 -0.75 12.67
C LYS A 82 -9.33 0.09 11.92
N LEU A 83 -9.08 -0.22 10.65
CA LEU A 83 -8.17 0.56 9.80
C LEU A 83 -8.73 1.98 9.57
N ILE A 84 -10.00 2.07 9.20
CA ILE A 84 -10.71 3.32 8.95
C ILE A 84 -10.77 4.17 10.23
N ALA A 85 -11.03 3.55 11.38
CA ALA A 85 -11.04 4.24 12.67
C ALA A 85 -9.68 4.87 12.99
N LYS A 86 -8.58 4.11 12.82
CA LYS A 86 -7.22 4.63 13.02
C LYS A 86 -6.83 5.73 12.01
N ALA A 87 -7.33 5.66 10.79
CA ALA A 87 -7.19 6.75 9.81
C ALA A 87 -7.91 8.02 10.25
N LYS A 88 -9.16 7.90 10.71
CA LYS A 88 -9.94 9.00 11.26
C LYS A 88 -9.25 9.64 12.47
N GLU A 89 -8.80 8.82 13.42
CA GLU A 89 -8.03 9.25 14.59
C GLU A 89 -6.71 9.92 14.21
N GLY A 90 -6.10 9.49 13.10
CA GLY A 90 -4.91 10.09 12.51
C GLY A 90 -5.18 11.42 11.82
N GLY A 91 -6.43 11.89 11.78
CA GLY A 91 -6.81 13.18 11.23
C GLY A 91 -7.13 13.18 9.74
N LEU A 92 -7.34 12.01 9.12
CA LEU A 92 -7.84 11.96 7.75
C LEU A 92 -9.31 12.38 7.66
N ASP A 93 -9.67 12.97 6.52
CA ASP A 93 -11.03 13.35 6.13
C ASP A 93 -11.57 12.43 5.03
N VAL A 94 -10.67 11.84 4.24
CA VAL A 94 -11.00 11.06 3.04
C VAL A 94 -10.23 9.73 3.04
N ILE A 95 -10.89 8.64 2.69
CA ILE A 95 -10.22 7.40 2.29
C ILE A 95 -10.19 7.34 0.77
N GLN A 96 -9.02 7.11 0.19
CA GLN A 96 -8.84 6.98 -1.24
C GLN A 96 -8.57 5.50 -1.59
N THR A 97 -9.18 4.99 -2.65
CA THR A 97 -8.92 3.62 -3.10
C THR A 97 -9.04 3.51 -4.60
N TYR A 98 -8.19 2.67 -5.20
CA TYR A 98 -8.41 2.14 -6.55
C TYR A 98 -9.59 1.16 -6.61
N ILE A 99 -10.03 0.85 -7.82
CA ILE A 99 -10.86 -0.32 -8.12
C ILE A 99 -10.06 -1.33 -8.92
N PHE A 100 -10.08 -2.58 -8.47
CA PHE A 100 -9.24 -3.66 -9.03
C PHE A 100 -10.05 -4.49 -10.04
N TRP A 101 -10.10 -4.06 -11.30
CA TRP A 101 -10.97 -4.68 -12.30
C TRP A 101 -10.73 -6.19 -12.46
N ASN A 102 -9.47 -6.64 -12.49
CA ASN A 102 -9.14 -8.05 -12.69
C ASN A 102 -9.72 -9.02 -11.64
N VAL A 103 -9.95 -8.57 -10.40
CA VAL A 103 -10.63 -9.38 -9.37
C VAL A 103 -12.13 -9.22 -9.40
N HIS A 104 -12.62 -8.09 -9.91
CA HIS A 104 -14.05 -7.85 -10.08
C HIS A 104 -14.62 -8.50 -11.32
N GLU A 105 -13.84 -8.76 -12.36
CA GLU A 105 -14.29 -9.46 -13.56
C GLU A 105 -13.23 -10.51 -13.98
N PRO A 106 -12.98 -11.54 -13.16
CA PRO A 106 -11.95 -12.55 -13.43
C PRO A 106 -12.24 -13.33 -14.71
N VAL A 107 -13.53 -13.53 -15.02
CA VAL A 107 -14.02 -14.07 -16.28
C VAL A 107 -14.90 -13.01 -16.93
N GLN A 108 -14.74 -12.80 -18.23
CA GLN A 108 -15.48 -11.78 -18.98
C GLN A 108 -17.00 -11.91 -18.76
N GLY A 109 -17.62 -10.84 -18.28
CA GLY A 109 -19.05 -10.75 -17.96
C GLY A 109 -19.48 -11.39 -16.63
N GLN A 110 -18.57 -11.97 -15.85
CA GLN A 110 -18.86 -12.55 -14.54
C GLN A 110 -18.21 -11.72 -13.44
N TYR A 111 -19.05 -10.99 -12.69
CA TYR A 111 -18.57 -10.08 -11.66
C TYR A 111 -18.42 -10.73 -10.28
N ASN A 112 -17.39 -10.32 -9.53
CA ASN A 112 -17.17 -10.71 -8.14
C ASN A 112 -17.02 -9.47 -7.24
N PHE A 113 -17.96 -9.31 -6.31
CA PHE A 113 -17.96 -8.27 -5.28
C PHE A 113 -18.17 -8.88 -3.88
N GLU A 114 -17.68 -10.11 -3.67
CA GLU A 114 -17.82 -10.83 -2.40
C GLU A 114 -16.55 -10.71 -1.52
N GLY A 115 -16.73 -10.93 -0.21
CA GLY A 115 -15.62 -10.98 0.74
C GLY A 115 -14.77 -9.71 0.72
N ARG A 116 -13.45 -9.85 0.57
CA ARG A 116 -12.52 -8.71 0.49
C ARG A 116 -12.63 -7.90 -0.81
N TYR A 117 -13.45 -8.34 -1.76
CA TYR A 117 -13.77 -7.62 -2.99
C TYR A 117 -15.12 -6.87 -2.90
N ASP A 118 -15.76 -6.85 -1.74
CA ASP A 118 -17.00 -6.09 -1.54
C ASP A 118 -16.72 -4.58 -1.42
N LEU A 119 -16.62 -3.92 -2.57
CA LEU A 119 -16.37 -2.48 -2.69
C LEU A 119 -17.47 -1.65 -2.02
N VAL A 120 -18.73 -2.05 -2.18
CA VAL A 120 -19.89 -1.31 -1.63
C VAL A 120 -19.84 -1.34 -0.10
N ARG A 121 -19.59 -2.52 0.50
CA ARG A 121 -19.44 -2.64 1.94
C ARG A 121 -18.28 -1.81 2.47
N PHE A 122 -17.14 -1.79 1.78
CA PHE A 122 -16.00 -0.96 2.17
C PHE A 122 -16.35 0.53 2.18
N ILE A 123 -17.00 1.03 1.11
CA ILE A 123 -17.41 2.44 1.03
C ILE A 123 -18.47 2.78 2.09
N LYS A 124 -19.44 1.90 2.34
CA LYS A 124 -20.44 2.09 3.40
C LYS A 124 -19.82 2.11 4.80
N GLU A 125 -18.78 1.32 5.05
CA GLU A 125 -18.04 1.38 6.31
C GLU A 125 -17.35 2.74 6.50
N ILE A 126 -16.76 3.29 5.42
CA ILE A 126 -16.16 4.64 5.44
C ILE A 126 -17.23 5.70 5.74
N GLN A 127 -18.40 5.60 5.09
CA GLN A 127 -19.55 6.48 5.35
C GLN A 127 -20.05 6.39 6.79
N ALA A 128 -20.19 5.17 7.34
CA ALA A 128 -20.65 4.94 8.70
C ALA A 128 -19.73 5.60 9.75
N GLN A 129 -18.44 5.70 9.42
CA GLN A 129 -17.46 6.39 10.25
C GLN A 129 -17.36 7.90 9.96
N GLY A 130 -18.14 8.44 9.03
CA GLY A 130 -18.23 9.87 8.75
C GLY A 130 -17.00 10.44 8.01
N LEU A 131 -16.35 9.61 7.19
CA LEU A 131 -15.28 10.03 6.28
C LEU A 131 -15.81 10.08 4.83
N TYR A 132 -15.12 10.84 3.99
CA TYR A 132 -15.38 10.89 2.55
C TYR A 132 -14.59 9.82 1.80
N VAL A 133 -14.93 9.64 0.51
CA VAL A 133 -14.24 8.75 -0.41
C VAL A 133 -13.75 9.50 -1.65
N SER A 134 -12.50 9.25 -2.03
CA SER A 134 -11.98 9.53 -3.37
C SER A 134 -11.86 8.20 -4.12
N LEU A 135 -12.74 7.98 -5.10
CA LEU A 135 -12.85 6.69 -5.78
C LEU A 135 -12.03 6.69 -7.08
N ARG A 136 -10.86 6.04 -7.07
CA ARG A 136 -9.99 5.97 -8.25
C ARG A 136 -10.38 4.77 -9.12
N ILE A 137 -11.34 4.98 -10.02
CA ILE A 137 -11.95 3.90 -10.80
C ILE A 137 -10.93 3.28 -11.78
N GLY A 138 -9.98 4.07 -12.30
CA GLY A 138 -9.00 3.61 -13.28
C GLY A 138 -9.61 3.53 -14.68
N PRO A 139 -9.67 2.36 -15.35
CA PRO A 139 -9.48 1.03 -14.77
C PRO A 139 -8.06 0.47 -14.90
N PHE A 140 -7.17 1.16 -15.61
CA PHE A 140 -5.74 1.01 -15.34
C PHE A 140 -5.41 1.72 -14.03
N ILE A 141 -4.77 1.01 -13.10
CA ILE A 141 -4.47 1.52 -11.75
C ILE A 141 -3.00 1.42 -11.38
N GLU A 142 -2.18 0.71 -12.17
CA GLU A 142 -0.82 0.33 -11.79
C GLU A 142 -0.78 -0.37 -10.43
N SER A 143 -0.61 0.41 -9.35
CA SER A 143 -0.73 0.01 -7.95
C SER A 143 0.17 -1.14 -7.51
N GLU A 144 1.25 -1.40 -8.25
CA GLU A 144 2.05 -2.62 -8.10
C GLU A 144 1.20 -3.89 -8.04
N TRP A 145 0.10 -3.86 -8.80
CA TRP A 145 -0.89 -4.91 -8.87
C TRP A 145 -0.75 -5.60 -10.22
N LYS A 146 -0.87 -6.93 -10.21
CA LYS A 146 -0.78 -7.79 -11.39
C LYS A 146 -1.55 -7.17 -12.57
N TYR A 147 -0.85 -7.03 -13.70
CA TYR A 147 -1.38 -6.49 -14.95
C TYR A 147 -1.96 -5.08 -14.88
N GLY A 148 -1.56 -4.29 -13.87
CA GLY A 148 -2.01 -2.91 -13.67
C GLY A 148 -3.50 -2.80 -13.38
N GLY A 149 -4.12 -3.88 -12.91
CA GLY A 149 -5.56 -4.00 -12.66
C GLY A 149 -6.36 -4.57 -13.83
N PHE A 150 -5.80 -4.72 -15.04
CA PHE A 150 -6.55 -5.28 -16.16
C PHE A 150 -6.80 -6.78 -16.01
N PRO A 151 -8.02 -7.27 -16.27
CA PRO A 151 -8.25 -8.71 -16.35
C PRO A 151 -7.48 -9.31 -17.52
N PHE A 152 -6.91 -10.49 -17.34
CA PHE A 152 -6.06 -11.07 -18.38
C PHE A 152 -6.84 -11.42 -19.66
N TRP A 153 -8.12 -11.77 -19.58
CA TRP A 153 -8.95 -12.03 -20.77
C TRP A 153 -9.02 -10.84 -21.74
N LEU A 154 -8.76 -9.61 -21.27
CA LEU A 154 -8.69 -8.43 -22.12
C LEU A 154 -7.54 -8.54 -23.14
N HIS A 155 -6.46 -9.25 -22.80
CA HIS A 155 -5.32 -9.51 -23.68
C HIS A 155 -5.71 -10.26 -24.96
N ASP A 156 -6.69 -11.16 -24.89
CA ASP A 156 -7.08 -12.03 -26.00
C ASP A 156 -8.08 -11.36 -26.96
N ILE A 157 -8.49 -10.11 -26.68
CA ILE A 157 -9.40 -9.37 -27.56
C ILE A 157 -8.69 -9.05 -28.90
N PRO A 158 -9.26 -9.42 -30.05
CA PRO A 158 -8.63 -9.20 -31.35
C PRO A 158 -8.29 -7.73 -31.60
N ASN A 159 -7.07 -7.48 -32.07
CA ASN A 159 -6.55 -6.14 -32.40
C ASN A 159 -6.60 -5.13 -31.26
N ILE A 160 -6.61 -5.59 -30.00
CA ILE A 160 -6.61 -4.70 -28.85
C ILE A 160 -5.27 -3.99 -28.71
N ILE A 161 -5.34 -2.72 -28.32
CA ILE A 161 -4.17 -1.93 -27.92
C ILE A 161 -4.55 -1.25 -26.62
N PHE A 162 -3.85 -1.59 -25.54
CA PHE A 162 -4.20 -1.05 -24.23
C PHE A 162 -3.89 0.44 -24.18
N ARG A 163 -4.78 1.17 -23.50
CA ARG A 163 -4.62 2.59 -23.15
C ARG A 163 -4.31 3.44 -24.39
N SER A 164 -5.06 3.23 -25.47
CA SER A 164 -4.94 3.96 -26.72
C SER A 164 -6.31 4.17 -27.33
N ASP A 165 -6.40 5.02 -28.37
CA ASP A 165 -7.63 5.25 -29.14
C ASP A 165 -7.90 4.04 -30.04
N ASN A 166 -8.29 2.95 -29.39
CA ASN A 166 -8.55 1.63 -29.94
C ASN A 166 -9.97 1.23 -29.56
N GLU A 167 -10.82 1.02 -30.56
CA GLU A 167 -12.25 0.83 -30.35
C GLU A 167 -12.60 -0.36 -29.44
N PRO A 168 -12.02 -1.56 -29.62
CA PRO A 168 -12.23 -2.68 -28.68
C PRO A 168 -11.88 -2.33 -27.23
N PHE A 169 -10.72 -1.69 -27.02
CA PHE A 169 -10.29 -1.28 -25.68
C PHE A 169 -11.26 -0.27 -25.06
N LYS A 170 -11.61 0.79 -25.78
CA LYS A 170 -12.54 1.83 -25.34
C LYS A 170 -13.90 1.26 -24.92
N GLN A 171 -14.44 0.32 -25.68
CA GLN A 171 -15.72 -0.33 -25.37
C GLN A 171 -15.69 -1.09 -24.04
N HIS A 172 -14.63 -1.87 -23.79
CA HIS A 172 -14.49 -2.60 -22.53
C HIS A 172 -14.26 -1.68 -21.34
N ILE A 173 -13.42 -0.64 -21.50
CA ILE A 173 -13.20 0.36 -20.45
C ILE A 173 -14.49 1.10 -20.11
N GLN A 174 -15.19 1.61 -21.13
CA GLN A 174 -16.43 2.35 -20.94
C GLN A 174 -17.48 1.50 -20.23
N ARG A 175 -17.63 0.23 -20.62
CA ARG A 175 -18.57 -0.69 -19.97
C ARG A 175 -18.24 -0.84 -18.47
N PHE A 176 -17.01 -1.20 -18.14
CA PHE A 176 -16.63 -1.42 -16.74
C PHE A 176 -16.78 -0.15 -15.89
N VAL A 177 -16.31 1.00 -16.39
CA VAL A 177 -16.45 2.28 -15.68
C VAL A 177 -17.92 2.65 -15.50
N THR A 178 -18.76 2.45 -16.54
CA THR A 178 -20.20 2.71 -16.47
C THR A 178 -20.87 1.80 -15.43
N ASP A 179 -20.54 0.51 -15.42
CA ASP A 179 -21.12 -0.47 -14.50
C ASP A 179 -20.76 -0.13 -13.03
N ILE A 180 -19.51 0.26 -12.77
CA ILE A 180 -19.08 0.74 -11.45
C ILE A 180 -19.83 2.02 -11.06
N VAL A 181 -19.89 3.02 -11.93
CA VAL A 181 -20.59 4.28 -11.61
C VAL A 181 -22.07 4.04 -11.35
N ASN A 182 -22.72 3.19 -12.15
CA ASN A 182 -24.11 2.81 -11.96
C ASN A 182 -24.32 2.07 -10.63
N MET A 183 -23.40 1.19 -10.24
CA MET A 183 -23.44 0.53 -8.94
C MET A 183 -23.35 1.54 -7.79
N MET A 184 -22.39 2.47 -7.84
CA MET A 184 -22.24 3.51 -6.82
C MET A 184 -23.48 4.42 -6.76
N LYS A 185 -24.06 4.77 -7.91
CA LYS A 185 -25.30 5.55 -8.00
C LYS A 185 -26.50 4.81 -7.44
N HIS A 186 -26.64 3.53 -7.74
CA HIS A 186 -27.74 2.68 -7.26
C HIS A 186 -27.73 2.58 -5.74
N GLU A 187 -26.54 2.47 -5.16
CA GLU A 187 -26.31 2.42 -3.71
C GLU A 187 -26.35 3.81 -3.05
N GLY A 188 -26.57 4.89 -3.81
CA GLY A 188 -26.62 6.26 -3.30
C GLY A 188 -25.27 6.77 -2.73
N LEU A 189 -24.15 6.26 -3.23
CA LEU A 189 -22.82 6.48 -2.64
C LEU A 189 -22.12 7.75 -3.12
N TYR A 190 -22.61 8.43 -4.16
CA TYR A 190 -22.11 9.76 -4.50
C TYR A 190 -22.62 10.82 -3.53
N TYR A 191 -21.78 11.81 -3.22
CA TYR A 191 -22.08 12.85 -2.23
C TYR A 191 -23.43 13.55 -2.42
N PRO A 192 -23.87 13.91 -3.65
CA PRO A 192 -25.19 14.54 -3.86
C PRO A 192 -26.37 13.63 -3.52
N GLN A 193 -26.14 12.31 -3.48
CA GLN A 193 -27.14 11.31 -3.13
C GLN A 193 -27.17 10.98 -1.63
N GLY A 194 -26.32 11.64 -0.83
CA GLY A 194 -26.14 11.35 0.60
C GLY A 194 -24.94 10.45 0.93
N GLY A 195 -24.23 9.96 -0.10
CA GLY A 195 -23.07 9.09 0.05
C GLY A 195 -21.76 9.80 0.41
N PRO A 196 -20.65 9.05 0.60
CA PRO A 196 -19.37 9.62 0.96
C PRO A 196 -18.48 10.00 -0.23
N ILE A 197 -18.76 9.58 -1.47
CA ILE A 197 -17.85 9.77 -2.61
C ILE A 197 -17.88 11.23 -3.06
N ILE A 198 -16.74 11.93 -2.94
CA ILE A 198 -16.58 13.37 -3.25
C ILE A 198 -15.74 13.64 -4.51
N THR A 199 -14.99 12.66 -4.99
CA THR A 199 -14.21 12.72 -6.23
C THR A 199 -14.14 11.35 -6.90
N SER A 200 -13.96 11.32 -8.22
CA SER A 200 -13.65 10.09 -8.96
C SER A 200 -12.43 10.30 -9.85
N GLN A 201 -11.63 9.26 -10.09
CA GLN A 201 -10.50 9.31 -11.02
C GLN A 201 -10.72 8.38 -12.20
N ILE A 202 -10.46 8.89 -13.40
CA ILE A 202 -10.36 8.09 -14.64
C ILE A 202 -8.89 7.99 -15.05
N GLU A 203 -8.48 6.81 -15.53
CA GLU A 203 -7.09 6.49 -15.86
C GLU A 203 -6.11 6.63 -14.67
N ASN A 204 -4.84 6.30 -14.92
CA ASN A 204 -3.77 6.46 -13.94
C ASN A 204 -2.43 6.78 -14.59
N GLU A 205 -1.85 7.95 -14.28
CA GLU A 205 -0.55 8.42 -14.78
C GLU A 205 -0.37 8.27 -16.31
N TYR A 206 -1.44 8.51 -17.08
CA TYR A 206 -1.46 8.19 -18.50
C TYR A 206 -0.46 8.98 -19.33
N GLN A 207 -0.17 10.23 -18.96
CA GLN A 207 0.83 11.05 -19.65
C GLN A 207 2.24 10.42 -19.67
N MET A 208 2.53 9.50 -18.74
CA MET A 208 3.81 8.77 -18.73
C MET A 208 3.95 7.81 -19.92
N VAL A 209 2.84 7.37 -20.52
CA VAL A 209 2.82 6.43 -21.66
C VAL A 209 2.21 7.04 -22.93
N GLU A 210 1.46 8.13 -22.79
CA GLU A 210 0.80 8.84 -23.89
C GLU A 210 1.71 9.10 -25.11
N PRO A 211 2.98 9.56 -24.96
CA PRO A 211 3.85 9.80 -26.11
C PRO A 211 4.12 8.55 -26.95
N ALA A 212 4.09 7.35 -26.34
CA ALA A 212 4.30 6.09 -27.06
C ALA A 212 3.18 5.79 -28.07
N PHE A 213 2.00 6.41 -27.90
CA PHE A 213 0.84 6.24 -28.77
C PHE A 213 0.65 7.39 -29.78
N GLY A 214 1.52 8.41 -29.76
CA GLY A 214 1.43 9.58 -30.62
C GLY A 214 0.04 10.24 -30.56
N SER A 215 -0.53 10.60 -31.72
CA SER A 215 -1.84 11.26 -31.78
C SER A 215 -2.99 10.41 -31.23
N SER A 216 -2.87 9.09 -31.23
CA SER A 216 -3.88 8.19 -30.63
C SER A 216 -3.93 8.32 -29.11
N GLY A 217 -2.81 8.66 -28.45
CA GLY A 217 -2.80 8.89 -27.01
C GLY A 217 -3.62 10.12 -26.63
N HIS A 218 -3.40 11.24 -27.32
CA HIS A 218 -4.17 12.48 -27.11
C HIS A 218 -5.67 12.33 -27.40
N ARG A 219 -6.04 11.55 -28.43
CA ARG A 219 -7.46 11.25 -28.70
C ARG A 219 -8.07 10.38 -27.60
N TYR A 220 -7.32 9.41 -27.10
CA TYR A 220 -7.76 8.54 -26.01
C TYR A 220 -7.97 9.31 -24.71
N VAL A 221 -7.03 10.17 -24.30
CA VAL A 221 -7.18 10.95 -23.05
C VAL A 221 -8.40 11.89 -23.14
N SER A 222 -8.62 12.50 -24.30
CA SER A 222 -9.79 13.34 -24.57
C SER A 222 -11.09 12.56 -24.48
N TRP A 223 -11.12 11.36 -25.07
CA TRP A 223 -12.27 10.46 -25.00
C TRP A 223 -12.53 9.97 -23.57
N ALA A 224 -11.49 9.56 -22.83
CA ALA A 224 -11.62 9.02 -21.49
C ALA A 224 -12.18 10.06 -20.52
N ALA A 225 -11.70 11.30 -20.61
CA ALA A 225 -12.21 12.43 -19.85
C ALA A 225 -13.69 12.72 -20.17
N ALA A 226 -14.05 12.80 -21.47
CA ALA A 226 -15.43 13.03 -21.89
C ALA A 226 -16.38 11.91 -21.43
N MET A 227 -15.99 10.65 -21.65
CA MET A 227 -16.76 9.48 -21.23
C MET A 227 -17.02 9.48 -19.73
N ALA A 228 -16.01 9.77 -18.91
CA ALA A 228 -16.16 9.82 -17.46
C ALA A 228 -17.10 10.95 -17.00
N VAL A 229 -16.96 12.15 -17.58
CA VAL A 229 -17.80 13.31 -17.25
C VAL A 229 -19.27 13.09 -17.66
N ASP A 230 -19.50 12.47 -18.83
CA ASP A 230 -20.84 12.14 -19.34
C ASP A 230 -21.61 11.16 -18.44
N LEU A 231 -20.92 10.44 -17.55
CA LEU A 231 -21.57 9.60 -16.55
C LEU A 231 -22.26 10.39 -15.44
N GLN A 232 -22.12 11.72 -15.37
CA GLN A 232 -22.88 12.62 -14.49
C GLN A 232 -22.93 12.14 -13.04
N THR A 233 -21.76 11.95 -12.42
CA THR A 233 -21.62 11.50 -11.03
C THR A 233 -22.02 12.56 -10.00
N GLY A 234 -22.10 13.84 -10.42
CA GLY A 234 -22.35 14.98 -9.54
C GLY A 234 -21.15 15.35 -8.66
N VAL A 235 -19.97 14.79 -8.94
CA VAL A 235 -18.70 15.08 -8.27
C VAL A 235 -17.56 15.27 -9.28
N PRO A 236 -16.48 16.00 -8.95
CA PRO A 236 -15.39 16.25 -9.87
C PRO A 236 -14.63 14.98 -10.24
N TRP A 237 -14.20 14.94 -11.51
CA TRP A 237 -13.27 13.93 -12.00
C TRP A 237 -11.83 14.43 -11.92
N THR A 238 -10.91 13.52 -11.62
CA THR A 238 -9.46 13.77 -11.60
C THR A 238 -8.72 12.88 -12.58
N MET A 239 -7.52 13.32 -12.98
CA MET A 239 -6.50 12.51 -13.67
C MET A 239 -5.12 12.85 -13.10
N CYS A 240 -4.44 11.85 -12.53
CA CYS A 240 -3.11 12.04 -11.94
C CYS A 240 -2.02 12.02 -13.02
N LYS A 241 -1.01 12.89 -12.85
CA LYS A 241 0.05 13.15 -13.83
C LYS A 241 -0.50 13.30 -15.26
N GLN A 242 -1.48 14.18 -15.45
CA GLN A 242 -2.06 14.48 -16.76
C GLN A 242 -2.16 15.98 -16.98
N ASN A 243 -1.06 16.63 -17.35
CA ASN A 243 -0.99 18.09 -17.49
C ASN A 243 -1.96 18.66 -18.53
N ASP A 244 -2.38 17.87 -19.51
CA ASP A 244 -3.36 18.23 -20.55
C ASP A 244 -4.75 17.61 -20.30
N ALA A 245 -5.08 17.24 -19.05
CA ALA A 245 -6.42 16.79 -18.68
C ALA A 245 -7.50 17.80 -19.14
N PRO A 246 -8.45 17.41 -20.02
CA PRO A 246 -9.47 18.31 -20.53
C PRO A 246 -10.41 18.82 -19.44
N ASP A 247 -10.93 20.04 -19.57
CA ASP A 247 -11.98 20.54 -18.69
C ASP A 247 -13.26 19.67 -18.79
N PRO A 248 -13.97 19.41 -17.68
CA PRO A 248 -13.75 19.92 -16.31
C PRO A 248 -12.83 19.03 -15.43
N VAL A 249 -12.07 18.10 -15.99
CA VAL A 249 -11.26 17.15 -15.21
C VAL A 249 -10.06 17.84 -14.56
N ILE A 250 -9.84 17.60 -13.26
CA ILE A 250 -8.72 18.20 -12.51
C ILE A 250 -7.46 17.36 -12.69
N ASN A 251 -6.37 17.96 -13.19
CA ASN A 251 -5.06 17.32 -13.19
C ASN A 251 -4.45 17.34 -11.78
N THR A 252 -3.92 16.21 -11.33
CA THR A 252 -3.36 16.07 -9.98
C THR A 252 -1.90 15.64 -10.01
N CYS A 253 -1.21 15.81 -8.87
CA CYS A 253 0.20 15.43 -8.73
C CYS A 253 0.36 14.11 -7.97
N ASN A 254 1.39 13.34 -8.35
CA ASN A 254 1.88 12.16 -7.65
C ASN A 254 3.39 12.27 -7.45
N GLY A 255 3.91 11.72 -6.36
CA GLY A 255 5.34 11.64 -6.07
C GLY A 255 5.69 11.90 -4.60
N LEU A 256 6.98 12.14 -4.34
CA LEU A 256 7.47 12.43 -2.99
C LEU A 256 7.30 13.90 -2.59
N ILE A 257 7.42 14.82 -3.54
CA ILE A 257 7.68 16.25 -3.27
C ILE A 257 6.90 17.17 -4.24
N CYS A 258 5.59 17.01 -4.37
CA CYS A 258 4.77 17.83 -5.27
C CYS A 258 4.79 19.34 -4.96
N GLY A 259 5.17 19.76 -3.74
CA GLY A 259 5.46 21.16 -3.45
C GLY A 259 6.61 21.74 -4.29
N GLU A 260 7.54 20.89 -4.74
CA GLU A 260 8.65 21.23 -5.63
C GLU A 260 8.34 20.87 -7.08
N THR A 261 7.85 19.65 -7.34
CA THR A 261 7.75 19.09 -8.70
C THR A 261 6.45 19.40 -9.44
N PHE A 262 5.35 19.75 -8.75
CA PHE A 262 4.09 20.01 -9.44
C PHE A 262 4.14 21.37 -10.13
N VAL A 263 3.95 21.38 -11.46
CA VAL A 263 3.89 22.64 -12.22
C VAL A 263 2.67 23.47 -11.78
N GLY A 264 1.59 22.81 -11.40
CA GLY A 264 0.33 23.42 -10.98
C GLY A 264 -0.87 22.83 -11.72
N PRO A 265 -2.08 23.21 -11.32
CA PRO A 265 -3.28 22.89 -12.10
C PRO A 265 -3.16 23.50 -13.51
N ASN A 266 -3.71 22.80 -14.50
CA ASN A 266 -3.63 23.20 -15.91
C ASN A 266 -4.64 24.28 -16.32
N SER A 267 -5.41 24.79 -15.35
CA SER A 267 -6.33 25.92 -15.48
C SER A 267 -6.33 26.71 -14.18
N ALA A 268 -6.45 28.03 -14.29
CA ALA A 268 -6.49 28.93 -13.14
C ALA A 268 -7.72 28.71 -12.23
N ASN A 269 -8.76 28.03 -12.72
CA ASN A 269 -9.98 27.74 -11.97
C ASN A 269 -9.96 26.39 -11.24
N LYS A 270 -8.87 25.63 -11.33
CA LYS A 270 -8.74 24.30 -10.72
C LYS A 270 -7.88 24.36 -9.44
N PRO A 271 -8.20 23.56 -8.42
CA PRO A 271 -7.42 23.50 -7.20
C PRO A 271 -6.15 22.65 -7.38
N ALA A 272 -5.14 22.88 -6.53
CA ALA A 272 -3.97 22.01 -6.46
C ALA A 272 -4.25 20.79 -5.56
N LEU A 273 -4.31 19.59 -6.16
CA LEU A 273 -4.56 18.33 -5.48
C LEU A 273 -3.36 17.38 -5.64
N TRP A 274 -2.94 16.76 -4.53
CA TRP A 274 -1.89 15.74 -4.50
C TRP A 274 -2.52 14.37 -4.21
N THR A 275 -2.66 13.55 -5.23
CA THR A 275 -3.33 12.24 -5.16
C THR A 275 -2.43 11.12 -4.67
N GLU A 276 -1.11 11.25 -4.76
CA GLU A 276 -0.17 10.26 -4.19
C GLU A 276 1.07 10.90 -3.58
N ASN A 277 1.05 11.17 -2.28
CA ASN A 277 2.25 11.44 -1.50
C ASN A 277 2.84 10.11 -1.04
N TRP A 278 3.91 9.66 -1.70
CA TRP A 278 4.48 8.34 -1.42
C TRP A 278 5.07 8.27 0.00
N THR A 279 4.48 7.48 0.89
CA THR A 279 4.87 7.38 2.32
C THR A 279 6.05 6.45 2.54
N SER A 280 6.34 5.61 1.57
CA SER A 280 7.47 4.68 1.53
C SER A 280 7.72 4.30 0.07
N ARG A 281 8.35 3.16 -0.19
CA ARG A 281 8.30 2.47 -1.48
C ARG A 281 7.77 1.07 -1.29
N TYR A 282 7.11 0.54 -2.32
CA TYR A 282 6.76 -0.86 -2.37
C TYR A 282 8.01 -1.73 -2.30
N LEU A 283 7.81 -2.94 -1.80
CA LEU A 283 8.86 -3.92 -1.59
C LEU A 283 9.03 -4.82 -2.82
N ILE A 284 10.28 -5.11 -3.17
CA ILE A 284 10.65 -5.95 -4.33
C ILE A 284 11.56 -7.06 -3.84
N TYR A 285 11.33 -8.29 -4.28
CA TYR A 285 12.22 -9.42 -4.00
C TYR A 285 13.65 -9.14 -4.51
N GLY A 286 14.64 -9.32 -3.65
CA GLY A 286 16.05 -9.07 -3.95
C GLY A 286 16.52 -7.63 -3.71
N ASN A 287 15.65 -6.73 -3.21
CA ASN A 287 16.01 -5.35 -2.89
C ASN A 287 15.94 -5.07 -1.38
N ASP A 288 16.76 -4.11 -0.93
CA ASP A 288 16.67 -3.57 0.43
C ASP A 288 15.44 -2.67 0.58
N THR A 289 14.79 -2.74 1.75
CA THR A 289 13.67 -1.88 2.11
C THR A 289 14.15 -0.43 2.27
N LYS A 290 13.44 0.51 1.63
CA LYS A 290 13.70 1.96 1.77
C LYS A 290 12.50 2.64 2.37
N LEU A 291 12.57 2.94 3.68
CA LEU A 291 11.56 3.72 4.37
C LEU A 291 11.78 5.22 4.16
N ARG A 292 10.69 5.99 4.22
CA ARG A 292 10.70 7.45 4.20
C ARG A 292 10.53 7.98 5.63
N SER A 293 11.31 8.99 5.99
CA SER A 293 11.24 9.53 7.35
C SER A 293 9.97 10.37 7.54
N PRO A 294 9.39 10.40 8.75
CA PRO A 294 8.20 11.20 9.05
C PRO A 294 8.44 12.70 8.84
N GLU A 295 9.66 13.19 9.10
CA GLU A 295 10.06 14.59 8.92
C GLU A 295 10.01 14.99 7.46
N ASP A 296 10.51 14.14 6.56
CA ASP A 296 10.50 14.38 5.12
C ASP A 296 9.07 14.37 4.54
N ILE A 297 8.22 13.44 5.00
CA ILE A 297 6.80 13.42 4.63
C ILE A 297 6.13 14.73 5.08
N ALA A 298 6.31 15.10 6.36
CA ALA A 298 5.71 16.31 6.92
C ALA A 298 6.20 17.58 6.21
N PHE A 299 7.51 17.67 5.92
CA PHE A 299 8.10 18.75 5.13
C PHE A 299 7.43 18.86 3.77
N ALA A 300 7.36 17.75 3.03
CA ALA A 300 6.84 17.76 1.68
C ALA A 300 5.35 18.17 1.64
N VAL A 301 4.55 17.71 2.59
CA VAL A 301 3.13 18.06 2.73
C VAL A 301 2.95 19.53 3.11
N ALA A 302 3.64 20.01 4.15
CA ALA A 302 3.57 21.41 4.56
C ALA A 302 4.02 22.36 3.44
N TYR A 303 5.08 21.98 2.72
CA TYR A 303 5.57 22.77 1.59
C TYR A 303 4.58 22.79 0.41
N PHE A 304 3.93 21.66 0.10
CA PHE A 304 2.89 21.63 -0.93
C PHE A 304 1.71 22.55 -0.58
N ILE A 305 1.23 22.50 0.67
CA ILE A 305 0.15 23.37 1.14
C ILE A 305 0.56 24.84 1.01
N ALA A 306 1.75 25.19 1.50
CA ALA A 306 2.23 26.57 1.53
C ALA A 306 2.56 27.13 0.13
N ARG A 307 3.32 26.38 -0.67
CA ARG A 307 3.90 26.87 -1.94
C ARG A 307 2.95 26.76 -3.12
N LYS A 308 2.09 25.74 -3.14
CA LYS A 308 1.19 25.42 -4.26
C LYS A 308 -0.27 25.76 -3.96
N ASN A 309 -0.56 26.41 -2.82
CA ASN A 309 -1.92 26.53 -2.30
C ASN A 309 -2.63 25.16 -2.30
N GLY A 310 -1.93 24.12 -1.87
CA GLY A 310 -2.48 22.77 -1.81
C GLY A 310 -3.74 22.73 -0.94
N SER A 311 -4.78 22.03 -1.40
CA SER A 311 -6.04 21.83 -0.65
C SER A 311 -6.42 20.37 -0.43
N TYR A 312 -5.73 19.44 -1.07
CA TYR A 312 -5.94 18.01 -0.92
C TYR A 312 -4.61 17.27 -0.95
N VAL A 313 -4.35 16.42 0.03
CA VAL A 313 -3.15 15.58 0.09
C VAL A 313 -3.53 14.16 0.47
N SER A 314 -3.22 13.19 -0.40
CA SER A 314 -3.45 11.77 -0.16
C SER A 314 -2.16 11.01 0.07
N TYR A 315 -2.06 10.27 1.17
CA TYR A 315 -0.92 9.42 1.51
C TYR A 315 -0.98 8.07 0.77
N TYR A 316 -0.02 7.81 -0.11
CA TYR A 316 0.13 6.55 -0.84
C TYR A 316 1.31 5.75 -0.25
N MET A 317 1.13 4.73 0.58
CA MET A 317 -0.13 4.26 1.17
C MET A 317 -0.32 4.82 2.57
N TYR A 318 -1.56 4.92 3.04
CA TYR A 318 -1.84 5.11 4.46
C TYR A 318 -1.92 3.76 5.18
N HIS A 319 -2.55 2.77 4.55
CA HIS A 319 -2.41 1.35 4.87
C HIS A 319 -2.07 0.58 3.59
N GLY A 320 -0.89 -0.03 3.56
CA GLY A 320 -0.44 -0.86 2.44
C GLY A 320 -1.14 -2.20 2.35
N GLY A 321 -1.11 -2.95 3.46
CA GLY A 321 -1.62 -4.30 3.54
C GLY A 321 -0.77 -5.32 2.79
N THR A 322 -1.43 -6.42 2.39
CA THR A 322 -0.79 -7.61 1.83
C THR A 322 -1.34 -7.90 0.43
N ASN A 323 -0.46 -8.22 -0.52
CA ASN A 323 -0.81 -8.80 -1.81
C ASN A 323 -1.13 -10.29 -1.64
N PHE A 324 -2.34 -10.61 -1.14
CA PHE A 324 -2.80 -12.00 -1.01
C PHE A 324 -2.81 -12.74 -2.35
N GLY A 325 -2.68 -14.06 -2.32
CA GLY A 325 -2.63 -14.86 -3.53
C GLY A 325 -1.51 -14.47 -4.47
N ARG A 326 -1.85 -14.38 -5.75
CA ARG A 326 -0.91 -14.16 -6.85
C ARG A 326 -1.03 -12.76 -7.48
N PHE A 327 -1.57 -11.80 -6.73
CA PHE A 327 -1.96 -10.47 -7.26
C PHE A 327 -0.89 -9.38 -7.20
N ALA A 328 0.27 -9.62 -6.59
CA ALA A 328 1.42 -8.72 -6.73
C ALA A 328 1.89 -8.65 -8.20
N SER A 329 2.36 -7.48 -8.65
CA SER A 329 3.00 -7.32 -9.96
C SER A 329 4.42 -7.90 -9.99
N SER A 330 5.06 -7.86 -11.16
CA SER A 330 6.38 -8.44 -11.41
C SER A 330 7.42 -8.15 -10.31
N TYR A 331 7.82 -9.20 -9.59
CA TYR A 331 8.80 -9.20 -8.48
C TYR A 331 8.41 -8.42 -7.22
N VAL A 332 7.23 -7.80 -7.18
CA VAL A 332 6.74 -7.15 -5.95
C VAL A 332 6.48 -8.21 -4.89
N THR A 333 6.85 -7.92 -3.64
CA THR A 333 6.69 -8.89 -2.56
C THR A 333 5.22 -9.06 -2.15
N THR A 334 4.97 -10.07 -1.31
CA THR A 334 3.65 -10.31 -0.75
C THR A 334 3.27 -9.23 0.25
N SER A 335 4.20 -8.76 1.07
CA SER A 335 4.03 -7.49 1.79
C SER A 335 4.05 -6.34 0.80
N TYR A 336 3.10 -5.39 0.89
CA TYR A 336 3.01 -4.32 -0.09
C TYR A 336 3.72 -3.02 0.35
N TYR A 337 3.26 -2.41 1.45
CA TYR A 337 3.80 -1.18 2.02
C TYR A 337 3.89 -1.33 3.55
N ASP A 338 4.95 -1.99 4.01
CA ASP A 338 5.28 -2.04 5.43
C ASP A 338 6.00 -0.74 5.84
N GLY A 339 5.58 -0.12 6.94
CA GLY A 339 6.05 1.21 7.36
C GLY A 339 5.26 2.40 6.82
N ALA A 340 4.13 2.18 6.17
CA ALA A 340 3.08 3.19 6.00
C ALA A 340 2.52 3.62 7.38
N PRO A 341 1.80 4.76 7.53
CA PRO A 341 1.21 5.20 8.80
C PRO A 341 0.46 4.09 9.56
N LEU A 342 -0.23 3.20 8.84
CA LEU A 342 -0.64 1.90 9.33
C LEU A 342 0.16 0.81 8.59
N ASP A 343 0.83 -0.06 9.34
CA ASP A 343 1.70 -1.09 8.79
C ASP A 343 0.93 -2.20 8.05
N GLU A 344 1.64 -3.21 7.52
CA GLU A 344 1.02 -4.35 6.82
C GLU A 344 -0.10 -5.02 7.62
N TYR A 345 0.04 -5.07 8.95
CA TYR A 345 -0.87 -5.76 9.86
C TYR A 345 -1.98 -4.83 10.41
N GLY A 346 -1.97 -3.55 10.02
CA GLY A 346 -2.89 -2.54 10.52
C GLY A 346 -2.53 -1.99 11.90
N LEU A 347 -1.30 -2.20 12.39
CA LEU A 347 -0.78 -1.55 13.58
C LEU A 347 -0.37 -0.10 13.26
N ILE A 348 -0.45 0.79 14.26
CA ILE A 348 -0.03 2.18 14.10
C ILE A 348 1.50 2.22 13.99
N TRP A 349 2.02 2.70 12.86
CA TRP A 349 3.45 2.84 12.63
C TRP A 349 3.94 4.17 13.18
N GLN A 350 4.56 4.09 14.34
CA GLN A 350 5.09 5.24 15.06
C GLN A 350 6.59 5.46 14.76
N PRO A 351 7.03 6.71 14.62
CA PRO A 351 6.31 7.96 14.92
C PRO A 351 5.52 8.56 13.74
N THR A 352 5.55 7.94 12.56
CA THR A 352 4.97 8.52 11.32
C THR A 352 3.51 8.89 11.45
N TRP A 353 2.67 7.98 11.95
CA TRP A 353 1.26 8.26 12.13
C TRP A 353 1.01 9.44 13.08
N GLY A 354 1.72 9.48 14.22
CA GLY A 354 1.56 10.53 15.22
C GLY A 354 2.03 11.89 14.72
N HIS A 355 3.17 11.94 14.04
CA HIS A 355 3.73 13.20 13.51
C HIS A 355 2.84 13.82 12.44
N LEU A 356 2.31 13.00 11.53
CA LEU A 356 1.36 13.46 10.51
C LEU A 356 0.04 13.91 11.13
N ARG A 357 -0.45 13.24 12.17
CA ARG A 357 -1.65 13.67 12.89
C ARG A 357 -1.51 15.07 13.49
N GLU A 358 -0.37 15.40 14.09
CA GLU A 358 -0.12 16.75 14.61
C GLU A 358 0.02 17.79 13.49
N LEU A 359 0.62 17.43 12.34
CA LEU A 359 0.62 18.26 11.14
C LEU A 359 -0.82 18.54 10.66
N HIS A 360 -1.66 17.51 10.56
CA HIS A 360 -3.05 17.65 10.15
C HIS A 360 -3.80 18.61 11.09
N ALA A 361 -3.65 18.43 12.41
CA ALA A 361 -4.27 19.29 13.41
C ALA A 361 -3.84 20.76 13.26
N SER A 362 -2.55 21.00 13.01
CA SER A 362 -1.97 22.34 12.87
C SER A 362 -2.48 23.05 11.61
N VAL A 363 -2.57 22.31 10.51
CA VAL A 363 -3.10 22.80 9.25
C VAL A 363 -4.60 23.06 9.35
N LYS A 364 -5.37 22.13 9.94
CA LYS A 364 -6.83 22.30 10.14
C LYS A 364 -7.16 23.46 11.07
N GLN A 365 -6.38 23.67 12.13
CA GLN A 365 -6.54 24.86 12.98
C GLN A 365 -6.36 26.17 12.18
N SER A 366 -5.56 26.12 11.12
CA SER A 366 -5.23 27.27 10.26
C SER A 366 -6.07 27.32 8.98
N SER A 367 -7.18 26.56 8.88
CA SER A 367 -7.91 26.38 7.63
C SER A 367 -8.53 27.66 7.08
N GLU A 368 -8.97 28.57 7.95
CA GLU A 368 -9.61 29.83 7.53
C GLU A 368 -8.65 30.70 6.70
N PRO A 369 -7.48 31.12 7.21
CA PRO A 369 -6.56 31.92 6.43
C PRO A 369 -6.01 31.13 5.23
N LEU A 370 -5.83 29.82 5.36
CA LEU A 370 -5.40 28.98 4.24
C LEU A 370 -6.40 28.98 3.08
N LEU A 371 -7.70 28.91 3.34
CA LEU A 371 -8.74 28.75 2.31
C LEU A 371 -9.30 30.07 1.80
N PHE A 372 -9.27 31.13 2.61
CA PHE A 372 -9.93 32.41 2.31
C PHE A 372 -8.99 33.62 2.37
N GLY A 373 -7.78 33.45 2.90
CA GLY A 373 -6.79 34.51 3.04
C GLY A 373 -6.05 34.86 1.76
N THR A 374 -5.44 36.04 1.78
CA THR A 374 -4.53 36.50 0.74
C THR A 374 -3.16 35.85 0.95
N TYR A 375 -2.62 35.23 -0.10
CA TYR A 375 -1.30 34.63 -0.10
C TYR A 375 -0.22 35.67 -0.42
N SER A 376 0.87 35.67 0.35
CA SER A 376 2.10 36.38 0.04
C SER A 376 3.33 35.55 0.43
N ASN A 377 4.48 35.83 -0.17
CA ASN A 377 5.74 35.24 0.22
C ASN A 377 6.87 36.27 0.30
N LEU A 378 7.89 35.96 1.09
CA LEU A 378 9.11 36.78 1.18
C LEU A 378 10.33 35.90 1.50
N SER A 379 11.49 36.33 1.05
CA SER A 379 12.77 35.73 1.42
C SER A 379 13.16 36.18 2.83
N LEU A 380 13.56 35.22 3.66
CA LEU A 380 14.13 35.44 4.99
C LEU A 380 15.66 35.29 5.02
N GLY A 381 16.23 34.73 3.94
CA GLY A 381 17.64 34.45 3.78
C GLY A 381 17.91 33.79 2.42
N GLN A 382 19.13 33.31 2.22
CA GLN A 382 19.53 32.65 0.97
C GLN A 382 18.78 31.33 0.75
N GLU A 383 18.54 30.58 1.82
CA GLU A 383 17.87 29.27 1.80
C GLU A 383 16.63 29.27 2.71
N GLN A 384 16.13 30.45 3.08
CA GLN A 384 14.98 30.60 3.98
C GLN A 384 13.91 31.50 3.35
N GLU A 385 12.67 31.07 3.45
CA GLU A 385 11.51 31.82 2.95
C GLU A 385 10.31 31.71 3.89
N ALA A 386 9.38 32.65 3.76
CA ALA A 386 8.11 32.64 4.46
C ALA A 386 6.95 32.63 3.47
N HIS A 387 5.97 31.77 3.69
CA HIS A 387 4.66 31.79 3.04
C HIS A 387 3.60 32.23 4.03
N ILE A 388 2.83 33.26 3.70
CA ILE A 388 1.93 33.93 4.63
C ILE A 388 0.54 33.93 4.01
N PHE A 389 -0.45 33.52 4.81
CA PHE A 389 -1.86 33.58 4.47
C PHE A 389 -2.57 34.42 5.51
N GLU A 390 -3.27 35.46 5.08
CA GLU A 390 -3.85 36.46 5.97
C GLU A 390 -5.27 36.86 5.55
N THR A 391 -6.19 36.85 6.50
CA THR A 391 -7.52 37.44 6.41
C THR A 391 -7.57 38.69 7.28
N GLU A 392 -8.72 39.37 7.35
CA GLU A 392 -8.86 40.55 8.22
C GLU A 392 -8.65 40.22 9.72
N SER A 393 -8.79 38.96 10.12
CA SER A 393 -8.78 38.54 11.53
C SER A 393 -7.81 37.41 11.88
N GLN A 394 -7.32 36.64 10.90
CA GLN A 394 -6.44 35.50 11.14
C GLN A 394 -5.22 35.51 10.22
N CYS A 395 -4.11 34.95 10.71
CA CYS A 395 -2.88 34.84 9.95
C CYS A 395 -2.20 33.50 10.25
N VAL A 396 -1.69 32.83 9.21
CA VAL A 396 -0.79 31.68 9.36
C VAL A 396 0.44 31.87 8.49
N ALA A 397 1.61 31.51 9.02
CA ALA A 397 2.87 31.56 8.29
C ALA A 397 3.58 30.21 8.30
N PHE A 398 4.20 29.87 7.18
CA PHE A 398 5.08 28.71 7.02
C PHE A 398 6.48 29.25 6.77
N LEU A 399 7.38 29.07 7.74
CA LEU A 399 8.77 29.49 7.63
C LEU A 399 9.61 28.28 7.24
N VAL A 400 10.22 28.33 6.06
CA VAL A 400 10.94 27.22 5.44
C VAL A 400 12.44 27.44 5.60
N ASN A 401 13.17 26.39 5.99
CA ASN A 401 14.62 26.31 5.88
C ASN A 401 15.01 25.16 4.95
N PHE A 402 15.64 25.47 3.82
CA PHE A 402 16.10 24.48 2.85
C PHE A 402 17.48 23.90 3.18
N ASP A 403 18.28 24.58 4.02
CA ASP A 403 19.61 24.11 4.44
C ASP A 403 19.46 22.77 5.17
N ARG A 404 20.18 21.75 4.72
CA ARG A 404 20.08 20.37 5.24
C ARG A 404 20.98 20.11 6.44
N HIS A 405 21.83 21.06 6.80
CA HIS A 405 22.92 20.87 7.74
C HIS A 405 22.90 21.88 8.89
N HIS A 406 22.42 23.10 8.66
CA HIS A 406 22.51 24.18 9.66
C HIS A 406 21.15 24.65 10.17
N ILE A 407 21.12 24.94 11.46
CA ILE A 407 20.05 25.73 12.08
C ILE A 407 20.21 27.16 11.58
N SER A 408 19.10 27.81 11.21
CA SER A 408 19.10 29.19 10.73
C SER A 408 18.29 30.09 11.66
N GLU A 409 18.91 31.18 12.11
CA GLU A 409 18.21 32.27 12.80
C GLU A 409 17.58 33.21 11.77
N VAL A 410 16.27 33.41 11.85
CA VAL A 410 15.51 34.31 10.98
C VAL A 410 14.73 35.33 11.80
N VAL A 411 14.53 36.52 11.25
CA VAL A 411 13.65 37.54 11.83
C VAL A 411 12.37 37.63 11.00
N PHE A 412 11.24 37.25 11.58
CA PHE A 412 9.92 37.32 10.95
C PHE A 412 8.96 38.17 11.79
N ARG A 413 8.41 39.24 11.20
CA ARG A 413 7.51 40.20 11.89
C ARG A 413 8.05 40.66 13.27
N ASN A 414 9.34 41.01 13.34
CA ASN A 414 10.08 41.42 14.54
C ASN A 414 10.22 40.34 15.63
N ILE A 415 10.08 39.06 15.25
CA ILE A 415 10.32 37.91 16.13
C ILE A 415 11.51 37.14 15.58
N SER A 416 12.53 36.92 16.41
CA SER A 416 13.66 36.04 16.09
C SER A 416 13.28 34.59 16.35
N LEU A 417 13.50 33.72 15.36
CA LEU A 417 13.18 32.30 15.41
C LEU A 417 14.34 31.47 14.87
N GLU A 418 14.57 30.31 15.48
CA GLU A 418 15.49 29.30 14.97
C GLU A 418 14.71 28.26 14.17
N LEU A 419 15.13 28.02 12.92
CA LEU A 419 14.58 27.00 12.05
C LEU A 419 15.52 25.80 11.99
N ALA A 420 15.01 24.61 12.29
CA ALA A 420 15.80 23.38 12.17
C ALA A 420 16.24 23.13 10.71
N PRO A 421 17.31 22.35 10.45
CA PRO A 421 17.71 21.97 9.10
C PRO A 421 16.58 21.23 8.37
N LYS A 422 16.40 21.52 7.08
CA LYS A 422 15.38 20.96 6.18
C LYS A 422 14.00 20.87 6.86
N SER A 423 13.52 21.99 7.36
CA SER A 423 12.31 22.05 8.16
C SER A 423 11.34 23.16 7.71
N ILE A 424 10.09 23.02 8.14
CA ILE A 424 9.09 24.08 8.07
C ILE A 424 8.49 24.26 9.46
N SER A 425 8.55 25.49 9.98
CA SER A 425 7.82 25.92 11.16
C SER A 425 6.48 26.55 10.76
N ILE A 426 5.38 26.04 11.28
CA ILE A 426 4.01 26.56 11.09
C ILE A 426 3.65 27.44 12.27
N LEU A 427 3.31 28.71 12.01
CA LEU A 427 3.01 29.70 13.04
C LEU A 427 1.52 30.07 13.02
N SER A 428 0.82 29.86 14.14
CA SER A 428 -0.50 30.46 14.35
C SER A 428 -0.37 31.95 14.61
N ASP A 429 -1.33 32.71 14.10
CA ASP A 429 -1.41 34.18 14.22
C ASP A 429 -0.15 34.87 13.68
N CYS A 430 0.60 34.18 12.80
CA CYS A 430 1.91 34.56 12.29
C CYS A 430 2.94 34.91 13.38
N LYS A 431 2.81 34.32 14.58
CA LYS A 431 3.67 34.60 15.74
C LYS A 431 4.12 33.35 16.49
N ARG A 432 3.19 32.42 16.78
CA ARG A 432 3.45 31.29 17.68
C ARG A 432 3.64 30.01 16.88
N VAL A 433 4.82 29.39 16.98
CA VAL A 433 5.08 28.08 16.38
C VAL A 433 4.14 27.04 17.01
N ILE A 434 3.32 26.39 16.17
CA ILE A 434 2.40 25.31 16.58
C ILE A 434 2.84 23.95 16.10
N PHE A 435 3.72 23.88 15.09
CA PHE A 435 4.29 22.65 14.56
C PHE A 435 5.59 22.94 13.82
N GLU A 436 6.54 22.00 13.87
CA GLU A 436 7.75 22.06 13.07
C GLU A 436 8.05 20.67 12.49
N THR A 437 8.25 20.59 11.19
CA THR A 437 8.31 19.31 10.46
C THR A 437 9.48 18.43 10.89
N ALA A 438 10.59 19.01 11.36
CA ALA A 438 11.78 18.28 11.81
C ALA A 438 11.79 17.96 13.31
N LYS A 439 10.81 18.45 14.10
CA LYS A 439 10.72 18.19 15.55
C LYS A 439 9.63 17.16 15.83
N VAL A 440 10.00 15.88 15.79
CA VAL A 440 9.09 14.76 16.08
C VAL A 440 8.87 14.63 17.59
N THR A 441 7.67 14.97 18.06
CA THR A 441 7.26 14.82 19.46
C THR A 441 6.42 13.56 19.69
N ALA A 442 5.95 12.93 18.62
CA ALA A 442 5.20 11.68 18.69
C ALA A 442 6.06 10.54 19.23
N GLN A 443 5.44 9.62 19.97
CA GLN A 443 6.11 8.42 20.44
C GLN A 443 6.66 7.60 19.27
N HIS A 444 7.73 6.85 19.49
CA HIS A 444 8.24 5.78 18.65
C HIS A 444 7.72 4.43 19.16
N GLY A 445 7.57 3.46 18.25
CA GLY A 445 7.21 2.08 18.58
C GLY A 445 8.16 1.09 17.92
N SER A 446 8.51 0.02 18.63
CA SER A 446 9.22 -1.12 18.07
C SER A 446 8.29 -2.33 18.03
N ARG A 447 8.11 -2.85 16.81
CA ARG A 447 7.34 -4.06 16.55
C ARG A 447 8.20 -5.29 16.80
N THR A 448 7.64 -6.31 17.43
CA THR A 448 8.29 -7.61 17.65
C THR A 448 7.39 -8.72 17.13
N ALA A 449 7.99 -9.73 16.52
CA ALA A 449 7.35 -11.00 16.19
C ALA A 449 7.77 -12.02 17.25
N GLU A 450 6.83 -12.43 18.09
CA GLU A 450 7.04 -13.45 19.13
C GLU A 450 6.65 -14.82 18.57
N GLU A 451 7.53 -15.81 18.70
CA GLU A 451 7.23 -17.19 18.31
C GLU A 451 6.22 -17.81 19.28
N VAL A 452 5.10 -18.28 18.73
CA VAL A 452 4.01 -18.90 19.49
C VAL A 452 3.84 -20.38 19.16
N GLN A 453 4.32 -20.84 18.00
CA GLN A 453 4.38 -22.24 17.64
C GLN A 453 5.56 -22.52 16.70
N SER A 454 6.28 -23.60 17.00
CA SER A 454 7.38 -24.12 16.18
C SER A 454 6.94 -25.37 15.43
N PHE A 455 7.38 -25.53 14.17
CA PHE A 455 7.15 -26.74 13.38
C PHE A 455 8.39 -27.65 13.30
N SER A 456 9.23 -27.62 14.33
CA SER A 456 10.50 -28.35 14.37
C SER A 456 10.38 -29.88 14.37
N ASP A 457 9.26 -30.45 14.80
CA ASP A 457 9.02 -31.90 14.74
C ASP A 457 8.65 -32.33 13.31
N ILE A 458 9.59 -32.99 12.63
CA ILE A 458 9.41 -33.47 11.25
C ILE A 458 8.25 -34.46 11.09
N ASN A 459 7.89 -35.18 12.16
CA ASN A 459 6.81 -36.18 12.11
C ASN A 459 5.42 -35.54 11.98
N THR A 460 5.32 -34.23 12.24
CA THR A 460 4.08 -33.46 12.07
C THR A 460 3.84 -33.02 10.63
N TRP A 461 4.82 -33.24 9.75
CA TRP A 461 4.74 -32.84 8.37
C TRP A 461 4.52 -34.03 7.44
N MET A 462 3.76 -33.77 6.38
CA MET A 462 3.67 -34.66 5.24
C MET A 462 4.15 -33.95 3.97
N ALA A 463 4.65 -34.71 3.02
CA ALA A 463 5.11 -34.24 1.73
C ALA A 463 4.44 -34.97 0.56
N PHE A 464 4.26 -34.24 -0.53
CA PHE A 464 3.89 -34.77 -1.83
C PHE A 464 4.84 -34.19 -2.87
N LYS A 465 5.53 -35.07 -3.61
CA LYS A 465 6.46 -34.67 -4.67
C LYS A 465 5.66 -34.32 -5.93
N GLU A 466 5.82 -33.10 -6.41
CA GLU A 466 5.18 -32.65 -7.64
C GLU A 466 5.70 -33.48 -8.84
N PRO A 467 4.81 -34.13 -9.62
CA PRO A 467 5.22 -34.94 -10.75
C PRO A 467 5.74 -34.07 -11.90
N ILE A 468 6.85 -34.48 -12.52
CA ILE A 468 7.43 -33.79 -13.67
C ILE A 468 6.84 -34.40 -14.96
N PRO A 469 6.15 -33.62 -15.81
CA PRO A 469 5.63 -34.12 -17.08
C PRO A 469 6.77 -34.60 -18.00
N GLN A 470 6.65 -35.80 -18.58
CA GLN A 470 7.67 -36.36 -19.48
C GLN A 470 7.16 -36.70 -20.89
N ASP A 471 5.84 -36.87 -21.06
CA ASP A 471 5.26 -37.40 -22.28
C ASP A 471 4.57 -36.30 -23.09
N VAL A 472 5.16 -35.96 -24.24
CA VAL A 472 4.61 -34.95 -25.17
C VAL A 472 3.21 -35.31 -25.63
N SER A 473 2.88 -36.60 -25.78
CA SER A 473 1.57 -37.04 -26.25
C SER A 473 0.44 -36.84 -25.24
N LYS A 474 0.78 -36.67 -23.96
CA LYS A 474 -0.16 -36.40 -22.86
C LYS A 474 -0.24 -34.91 -22.50
N ALA A 475 0.53 -34.06 -23.18
CA ALA A 475 0.52 -32.64 -22.93
C ALA A 475 -0.84 -32.02 -23.27
N THR A 476 -1.22 -30.97 -22.53
CA THR A 476 -2.48 -30.25 -22.76
C THR A 476 -2.51 -29.58 -24.13
N TYR A 477 -1.36 -29.05 -24.56
CA TYR A 477 -1.18 -28.51 -25.90
C TYR A 477 0.12 -29.05 -26.51
N SER A 478 0.22 -29.04 -27.83
CA SER A 478 1.46 -29.39 -28.53
C SER A 478 1.62 -28.58 -29.82
N GLY A 479 2.87 -28.38 -30.26
CA GLY A 479 3.14 -27.77 -31.56
C GLY A 479 4.62 -27.63 -31.89
N ASN A 480 4.90 -27.43 -33.18
CA ASN A 480 6.25 -27.27 -33.75
C ASN A 480 6.83 -25.85 -33.59
N ARG A 481 6.61 -25.24 -32.42
CA ARG A 481 7.09 -23.90 -32.06
C ARG A 481 7.03 -23.72 -30.55
N LEU A 482 7.84 -22.80 -30.02
CA LEU A 482 7.77 -22.35 -28.62
C LEU A 482 6.53 -21.47 -28.37
N PHE A 483 5.66 -21.89 -27.45
CA PHE A 483 4.47 -21.10 -27.06
C PHE A 483 4.86 -19.98 -26.08
N GLU A 484 4.17 -18.85 -26.19
CA GLU A 484 4.31 -17.72 -25.25
C GLU A 484 3.63 -18.07 -23.91
N HIS A 485 4.27 -17.69 -22.80
CA HIS A 485 3.86 -18.12 -21.48
C HIS A 485 2.46 -17.63 -21.10
N LEU A 486 2.24 -16.30 -21.04
CA LEU A 486 1.01 -15.73 -20.49
C LEU A 486 -0.23 -16.04 -21.36
N SER A 487 -0.11 -15.98 -22.68
CA SER A 487 -1.17 -16.36 -23.61
C SER A 487 -1.54 -17.84 -23.50
N THR A 488 -0.62 -18.71 -23.05
CA THR A 488 -0.89 -20.14 -22.84
C THR A 488 -1.47 -20.41 -21.45
N THR A 489 -0.94 -19.78 -20.40
CA THR A 489 -1.42 -19.98 -19.02
C THR A 489 -2.66 -19.17 -18.68
N LYS A 490 -2.98 -18.16 -19.50
CA LYS A 490 -4.01 -17.14 -19.21
C LYS A 490 -3.80 -16.42 -17.88
N ASP A 491 -2.55 -16.44 -17.37
CA ASP A 491 -2.17 -15.94 -16.04
C ASP A 491 -2.95 -16.63 -14.88
N ASP A 492 -3.56 -17.79 -15.14
CA ASP A 492 -4.30 -18.61 -14.15
C ASP A 492 -3.37 -19.40 -13.21
N THR A 493 -2.09 -19.45 -13.54
CA THR A 493 -0.99 -20.07 -12.76
C THR A 493 0.32 -19.34 -13.09
N ASP A 494 1.29 -19.41 -12.19
CA ASP A 494 2.63 -18.88 -12.44
C ASP A 494 3.45 -19.82 -13.35
N TYR A 495 3.02 -21.06 -13.54
CA TYR A 495 3.85 -22.16 -14.04
C TYR A 495 3.41 -22.67 -15.42
N LEU A 496 4.38 -22.81 -16.33
CA LEU A 496 4.20 -23.46 -17.62
C LEU A 496 5.33 -24.46 -17.90
N TRP A 497 4.95 -25.71 -18.12
CA TRP A 497 5.87 -26.76 -18.56
C TRP A 497 6.03 -26.75 -20.08
N TYR A 498 7.28 -26.85 -20.53
CA TYR A 498 7.69 -27.06 -21.92
C TYR A 498 8.41 -28.41 -22.00
N ILE A 499 7.90 -29.34 -22.79
CA ILE A 499 8.37 -30.73 -22.87
C ILE A 499 8.81 -31.03 -24.29
N VAL A 500 9.99 -31.59 -24.49
CA VAL A 500 10.48 -32.00 -25.81
C VAL A 500 11.20 -33.34 -25.74
N GLY A 501 11.02 -34.16 -26.77
CA GLY A 501 11.82 -35.35 -27.00
C GLY A 501 13.12 -34.99 -27.74
N TYR A 502 14.24 -35.59 -27.35
CA TYR A 502 15.53 -35.36 -27.99
C TYR A 502 16.22 -36.70 -28.25
N GLU A 503 16.46 -37.01 -29.52
CA GLU A 503 17.22 -38.18 -29.92
C GLU A 503 18.72 -37.87 -29.84
N TYR A 504 19.42 -38.55 -28.94
CA TYR A 504 20.83 -38.32 -28.69
C TYR A 504 21.70 -39.43 -29.29
N THR A 505 22.59 -39.03 -30.18
CA THR A 505 23.67 -39.85 -30.70
C THR A 505 25.00 -39.30 -30.16
N PRO A 506 25.77 -40.08 -29.37
CA PRO A 506 27.08 -39.65 -28.86
C PRO A 506 28.05 -39.35 -30.00
N SER A 507 28.89 -38.33 -29.84
CA SER A 507 30.10 -38.16 -30.65
C SER A 507 31.17 -39.17 -30.22
N ASP A 508 32.12 -39.50 -31.11
CA ASP A 508 33.19 -40.49 -30.87
C ASP A 508 34.10 -40.18 -29.65
N ASP A 509 34.06 -38.95 -29.13
CA ASP A 509 34.68 -38.55 -27.86
C ASP A 509 33.58 -38.34 -26.81
N ASP A 510 33.81 -38.78 -25.56
CA ASP A 510 33.00 -38.55 -24.34
C ASP A 510 32.87 -37.04 -23.99
N GLN A 511 32.32 -36.24 -24.91
CA GLN A 511 32.25 -34.80 -24.81
C GLN A 511 31.05 -34.37 -23.96
N LEU A 512 31.25 -33.31 -23.18
CA LEU A 512 30.18 -32.69 -22.41
C LEU A 512 29.07 -32.22 -23.33
N VAL A 513 27.83 -32.51 -22.93
CA VAL A 513 26.63 -31.99 -23.58
C VAL A 513 26.12 -30.80 -22.78
N LEU A 514 25.98 -29.67 -23.45
CA LEU A 514 25.50 -28.42 -22.88
C LEU A 514 24.09 -28.13 -23.38
N ILE A 515 23.18 -27.79 -22.46
CA ILE A 515 21.90 -27.18 -22.82
C ILE A 515 21.99 -25.66 -22.58
N ASN A 516 21.57 -24.90 -23.58
CA ASN A 516 21.39 -23.46 -23.49
C ASN A 516 19.91 -23.12 -23.69
N VAL A 517 19.32 -22.46 -22.70
CA VAL A 517 17.93 -22.01 -22.73
C VAL A 517 17.88 -20.51 -22.46
N GLU A 518 17.40 -19.76 -23.44
CA GLU A 518 17.07 -18.33 -23.30
C GLU A 518 15.58 -18.19 -23.03
N SER A 519 15.23 -17.49 -21.96
CA SER A 519 13.85 -17.28 -21.54
C SER A 519 13.61 -15.83 -21.12
N ARG A 520 12.39 -15.34 -21.31
CA ARG A 520 11.88 -14.08 -20.74
C ARG A 520 11.03 -14.30 -19.50
N ALA A 521 10.93 -15.54 -19.02
CA ALA A 521 10.31 -15.81 -17.73
C ALA A 521 11.14 -15.22 -16.59
N HIS A 522 10.54 -15.16 -15.40
CA HIS A 522 11.27 -14.70 -14.22
C HIS A 522 12.16 -15.78 -13.63
N ILE A 523 11.75 -17.05 -13.78
CA ILE A 523 12.50 -18.22 -13.32
C ILE A 523 12.38 -19.32 -14.38
N LEU A 524 13.44 -20.10 -14.51
CA LEU A 524 13.48 -21.30 -15.35
C LEU A 524 14.14 -22.43 -14.56
N HIS A 525 13.48 -23.59 -14.52
CA HIS A 525 14.07 -24.85 -14.07
C HIS A 525 14.17 -25.81 -15.25
N ALA A 526 15.19 -26.66 -15.25
CA ALA A 526 15.38 -27.67 -16.26
C ALA A 526 15.50 -29.07 -15.64
N PHE A 527 14.89 -30.03 -16.33
CA PHE A 527 14.90 -31.44 -16.01
C PHE A 527 15.20 -32.25 -17.26
N VAL A 528 16.00 -33.31 -17.12
CA VAL A 528 16.34 -34.25 -18.18
C VAL A 528 16.06 -35.67 -17.67
N ASN A 529 15.20 -36.42 -18.37
CA ASN A 529 14.78 -37.77 -17.98
C ASN A 529 14.33 -37.82 -16.49
N ASN A 530 13.47 -36.89 -16.09
CA ASN A 530 12.98 -36.70 -14.71
C ASN A 530 14.03 -36.26 -13.66
N ALA A 531 15.32 -36.10 -14.03
CA ALA A 531 16.36 -35.62 -13.14
C ALA A 531 16.49 -34.08 -13.22
N TYR A 532 16.57 -33.41 -12.07
CA TYR A 532 16.80 -31.96 -12.01
C TYR A 532 18.23 -31.63 -12.43
N VAL A 533 18.40 -30.71 -13.38
CA VAL A 533 19.73 -30.34 -13.94
C VAL A 533 20.16 -28.91 -13.64
N GLY A 534 19.22 -28.02 -13.30
CA GLY A 534 19.58 -26.65 -12.91
C GLY A 534 18.42 -25.66 -12.96
N ARG A 535 18.71 -24.45 -12.48
CA ARG A 535 17.80 -23.30 -12.53
C ARG A 535 18.54 -21.99 -12.77
N ILE A 536 17.80 -20.99 -13.22
CA ILE A 536 18.22 -19.59 -13.27
C ILE A 536 17.01 -18.70 -12.97
N HIS A 537 17.25 -17.53 -12.39
CA HIS A 537 16.21 -16.52 -12.18
C HIS A 537 16.70 -15.12 -12.55
N GLY A 538 15.76 -14.25 -12.86
CA GLY A 538 16.01 -12.84 -13.12
C GLY A 538 15.89 -11.97 -11.86
N SER A 539 15.80 -10.67 -12.09
CA SER A 539 15.55 -9.65 -11.07
C SER A 539 14.70 -8.52 -11.67
N HIS A 540 14.04 -7.73 -10.84
CA HIS A 540 13.13 -6.66 -11.30
C HIS A 540 13.81 -5.65 -12.25
N GLY A 541 15.05 -5.24 -11.94
CA GLY A 541 15.84 -4.33 -12.78
C GLY A 541 16.86 -5.03 -13.68
N GLY A 542 16.79 -6.36 -13.80
CA GLY A 542 17.73 -7.17 -14.55
C GLY A 542 17.51 -7.16 -16.07
N PRO A 543 18.35 -7.87 -16.84
CA PRO A 543 18.13 -8.06 -18.26
C PRO A 543 16.80 -8.79 -18.51
N ALA A 544 16.13 -8.45 -19.61
CA ALA A 544 14.84 -9.05 -19.97
C ALA A 544 14.92 -10.57 -20.23
N ASN A 545 16.08 -11.06 -20.67
CA ASN A 545 16.32 -12.48 -20.90
C ASN A 545 17.16 -13.07 -19.76
N ILE A 546 16.73 -14.21 -19.23
CA ILE A 546 17.51 -15.12 -18.40
C ILE A 546 18.06 -16.24 -19.28
N ILE A 547 19.30 -16.67 -19.01
CA ILE A 547 19.97 -17.71 -19.78
C ILE A 547 20.41 -18.81 -18.83
N LEU A 548 19.84 -20.00 -18.98
CA LEU A 548 20.35 -21.21 -18.34
C LEU A 548 21.35 -21.85 -19.28
N ASN A 549 22.59 -21.99 -18.84
CA ASN A 549 23.64 -22.71 -19.55
C ASN A 549 24.27 -23.73 -18.61
N THR A 550 24.00 -25.02 -18.82
CA THR A 550 24.45 -26.07 -17.90
C THR A 550 24.76 -27.37 -18.64
N ASN A 551 25.64 -28.17 -18.06
CA ASN A 551 25.92 -29.51 -18.55
C ASN A 551 24.74 -30.44 -18.23
N ILE A 552 24.42 -31.33 -19.16
CA ILE A 552 23.36 -32.34 -19.01
C ILE A 552 23.90 -33.73 -19.35
N SER A 553 23.28 -34.74 -18.75
CA SER A 553 23.56 -36.15 -19.07
C SER A 553 22.42 -36.71 -19.90
N LEU A 554 22.76 -37.23 -21.08
CA LEU A 554 21.82 -37.88 -22.00
C LEU A 554 22.16 -39.36 -22.12
N LYS A 555 21.14 -40.18 -22.29
CA LYS A 555 21.28 -41.60 -22.65
C LYS A 555 21.32 -41.71 -24.16
N GLU A 556 22.11 -42.63 -24.71
CA GLU A 556 22.04 -42.93 -26.14
C GLU A 556 20.60 -43.28 -26.52
N GLY A 557 20.11 -42.67 -27.60
CA GLY A 557 18.73 -42.80 -28.07
C GLY A 557 17.79 -41.73 -27.50
N PRO A 558 16.51 -42.06 -27.22
CA PRO A 558 15.50 -41.07 -26.87
C PRO A 558 15.67 -40.55 -25.44
N ASN A 559 15.63 -39.23 -25.30
CA ASN A 559 15.61 -38.51 -24.03
C ASN A 559 14.43 -37.55 -23.97
N THR A 560 14.04 -37.20 -22.75
CA THR A 560 13.03 -36.17 -22.50
C THR A 560 13.66 -34.99 -21.78
N ILE A 561 13.35 -33.79 -22.25
CA ILE A 561 13.72 -32.53 -21.60
C ILE A 561 12.43 -31.83 -21.19
N SER A 562 12.31 -31.53 -19.90
CA SER A 562 11.18 -30.80 -19.33
C SER A 562 11.68 -29.51 -18.69
N LEU A 563 11.18 -28.38 -19.17
CA LEU A 563 11.56 -27.05 -18.71
C LEU A 563 10.36 -26.41 -18.02
N LEU A 564 10.52 -26.01 -16.76
CA LEU A 564 9.49 -25.30 -16.01
C LEU A 564 9.80 -23.80 -16.06
N SER A 565 9.00 -23.08 -16.83
CA SER A 565 8.99 -21.63 -16.85
C SER A 565 8.08 -21.13 -15.74
N ALA A 566 8.55 -20.18 -14.92
CA ALA A 566 7.73 -19.56 -13.88
C ALA A 566 7.76 -18.02 -13.93
N MET A 567 6.58 -17.43 -13.75
CA MET A 567 6.36 -16.00 -13.56
C MET A 567 6.26 -15.66 -12.07
N VAL A 568 6.47 -14.39 -11.73
CA VAL A 568 6.39 -13.89 -10.35
C VAL A 568 5.64 -12.57 -10.42
N GLY A 569 4.34 -12.67 -10.66
CA GLY A 569 3.51 -11.53 -11.11
C GLY A 569 3.72 -11.21 -12.60
N SER A 570 2.78 -10.45 -13.15
CA SER A 570 2.88 -9.86 -14.49
C SER A 570 3.14 -8.35 -14.38
N PRO A 571 3.65 -7.71 -15.45
CA PRO A 571 3.97 -6.28 -15.40
C PRO A 571 2.74 -5.44 -15.12
N ASP A 572 2.93 -4.28 -14.51
CA ASP A 572 1.86 -3.35 -14.09
C ASP A 572 1.91 -1.99 -14.78
N SER A 573 2.97 -1.70 -15.52
CA SER A 573 3.29 -0.36 -16.01
C SER A 573 3.95 -0.37 -17.38
N GLY A 574 3.88 0.77 -18.07
CA GLY A 574 4.48 1.05 -19.38
C GLY A 574 3.54 0.85 -20.57
N ALA A 575 3.95 1.32 -21.75
CA ALA A 575 3.18 1.20 -22.98
C ALA A 575 3.20 -0.24 -23.53
N HIS A 576 2.20 -0.58 -24.34
CA HIS A 576 2.08 -1.86 -25.06
C HIS A 576 2.21 -3.11 -24.18
N MET A 577 1.61 -3.09 -22.99
CA MET A 577 1.63 -4.22 -22.07
C MET A 577 1.02 -5.49 -22.68
N GLU A 578 0.04 -5.33 -23.58
CA GLU A 578 -0.59 -6.40 -24.33
C GLU A 578 0.35 -7.09 -25.33
N ARG A 579 1.51 -6.49 -25.65
CA ARG A 579 2.48 -7.03 -26.61
C ARG A 579 3.71 -7.65 -25.95
N ARG A 580 3.78 -7.64 -24.62
CA ARG A 580 4.93 -8.22 -23.90
C ARG A 580 4.87 -9.73 -23.99
N VAL A 581 6.03 -10.33 -24.26
CA VAL A 581 6.18 -11.76 -24.54
C VAL A 581 7.10 -12.36 -23.50
N PHE A 582 6.62 -13.41 -22.83
CA PHE A 582 7.28 -14.15 -21.76
C PHE A 582 7.48 -15.62 -22.13
N GLY A 583 8.13 -16.36 -21.25
CA GLY A 583 8.46 -17.77 -21.47
C GLY A 583 9.71 -18.00 -22.29
N ILE A 584 9.89 -19.25 -22.73
CA ILE A 584 11.11 -19.70 -23.41
C ILE A 584 11.18 -19.13 -24.84
N ARG A 585 12.35 -18.59 -25.21
CA ARG A 585 12.59 -17.93 -26.51
C ARG A 585 13.52 -18.75 -27.40
N LYS A 586 14.48 -19.46 -26.80
CA LYS A 586 15.45 -20.28 -27.53
C LYS A 586 15.90 -21.46 -26.70
N VAL A 587 16.02 -22.62 -27.33
CA VAL A 587 16.60 -23.83 -26.74
C VAL A 587 17.59 -24.42 -27.73
N SER A 588 18.81 -24.69 -27.28
CA SER A 588 19.80 -25.41 -28.08
C SER A 588 20.63 -26.37 -27.25
N ILE A 589 21.04 -27.48 -27.87
CA ILE A 589 21.93 -28.49 -27.29
C ILE A 589 23.23 -28.53 -28.07
N GLN A 590 24.36 -28.46 -27.38
CA GLN A 590 25.68 -28.48 -27.98
C GLN A 590 26.50 -29.66 -27.44
N GLN A 591 27.14 -30.40 -28.34
CA GLN A 591 28.07 -31.47 -28.01
C GLN A 591 29.50 -30.98 -28.26
N GLY A 592 30.27 -30.78 -27.19
CA GLY A 592 31.62 -30.20 -27.22
C GLY A 592 31.77 -28.96 -28.12
N GLN A 593 32.61 -29.02 -29.15
CA GLN A 593 32.89 -27.87 -30.06
C GLN A 593 31.96 -27.80 -31.28
N GLN A 594 30.97 -28.69 -31.39
CA GLN A 594 30.03 -28.69 -32.51
C GLN A 594 29.09 -27.48 -32.47
N SER A 595 28.48 -27.16 -33.61
CA SER A 595 27.41 -26.15 -33.65
C SER A 595 26.19 -26.68 -32.88
N GLY A 596 25.59 -25.85 -32.03
CA GLY A 596 24.43 -26.25 -31.22
C GLY A 596 23.20 -26.59 -32.09
N HIS A 597 22.58 -27.74 -31.83
CA HIS A 597 21.29 -28.14 -32.40
C HIS A 597 20.18 -27.29 -31.78
N LEU A 598 19.51 -26.48 -32.60
CA LEU A 598 18.38 -25.64 -32.19
C LEU A 598 17.08 -26.44 -32.13
N LEU A 599 16.39 -26.42 -30.98
CA LEU A 599 15.16 -27.19 -30.76
C LEU A 599 13.87 -26.37 -30.94
N ASN A 600 13.96 -25.12 -31.36
CA ASN A 600 12.83 -24.18 -31.38
C ASN A 600 11.63 -24.63 -32.24
N ASN A 601 11.88 -25.44 -33.28
CA ASN A 601 10.87 -25.91 -34.23
C ASN A 601 10.52 -27.40 -34.07
N GLU A 602 11.07 -28.06 -33.06
CA GLU A 602 10.73 -29.43 -32.72
C GLU A 602 9.29 -29.52 -32.17
N LEU A 603 8.75 -30.74 -32.08
CA LEU A 603 7.45 -30.96 -31.46
C LEU A 603 7.55 -30.77 -29.94
N TRP A 604 7.02 -29.66 -29.45
CA TRP A 604 6.92 -29.36 -28.02
C TRP A 604 5.54 -29.72 -27.47
N GLY A 605 5.50 -30.29 -26.27
CA GLY A 605 4.31 -30.43 -25.43
C GLY A 605 4.28 -29.37 -24.33
N TYR A 606 3.09 -28.93 -23.96
CA TYR A 606 2.83 -27.90 -22.95
C TYR A 606 1.84 -28.36 -21.90
N GLN A 607 2.17 -28.13 -20.63
CA GLN A 607 1.24 -28.36 -19.52
C GLN A 607 1.14 -27.10 -18.66
N VAL A 608 -0.08 -26.56 -18.56
CA VAL A 608 -0.40 -25.38 -17.75
C VAL A 608 -0.51 -25.79 -16.29
N GLY A 609 0.24 -25.09 -15.44
CA GLY A 609 0.19 -25.20 -13.99
C GLY A 609 0.82 -26.44 -13.42
N LEU A 610 0.79 -26.50 -12.10
CA LEU A 610 1.22 -27.66 -11.32
C LEU A 610 0.04 -28.63 -11.13
N PHE A 611 0.36 -29.92 -11.00
CA PHE A 611 -0.58 -30.96 -10.61
C PHE A 611 -1.24 -30.63 -9.26
N GLY A 612 -0.47 -30.19 -8.26
CA GLY A 612 -1.02 -29.81 -6.97
C GLY A 612 -1.99 -28.62 -7.03
N GLU A 613 -1.72 -27.65 -7.92
CA GLU A 613 -2.64 -26.53 -8.17
C GLU A 613 -3.94 -27.01 -8.82
N ARG A 614 -3.84 -27.84 -9.87
CA ARG A 614 -4.99 -28.37 -10.62
C ARG A 614 -5.93 -29.20 -9.77
N ASN A 615 -5.37 -29.96 -8.82
CA ASN A 615 -6.16 -30.78 -7.89
C ASN A 615 -6.47 -30.04 -6.57
N ILE A 616 -6.06 -28.78 -6.45
CA ILE A 616 -6.39 -27.90 -5.32
C ILE A 616 -6.01 -28.55 -3.97
N ILE A 617 -4.83 -29.19 -3.94
CA ILE A 617 -4.42 -30.05 -2.80
C ILE A 617 -4.15 -29.26 -1.50
N TYR A 618 -4.14 -27.94 -1.60
CA TYR A 618 -4.06 -26.98 -0.51
C TYR A 618 -5.40 -26.77 0.24
N THR A 619 -6.49 -27.40 -0.22
CA THR A 619 -7.77 -27.45 0.51
C THR A 619 -7.95 -28.78 1.23
N GLN A 620 -8.84 -28.84 2.23
CA GLN A 620 -9.11 -30.09 2.96
C GLN A 620 -9.63 -31.21 2.04
N GLU A 621 -10.46 -30.88 1.05
CA GLU A 621 -11.01 -31.87 0.12
C GLU A 621 -10.00 -32.26 -0.95
N GLY A 622 -9.38 -31.29 -1.62
CA GLY A 622 -8.37 -31.56 -2.65
C GLY A 622 -7.16 -32.30 -2.08
N SER A 623 -6.81 -32.09 -0.82
CA SER A 623 -5.71 -32.80 -0.15
C SER A 623 -5.90 -34.34 -0.15
N LYS A 624 -7.12 -34.86 -0.30
CA LYS A 624 -7.40 -36.30 -0.39
C LYS A 624 -7.08 -36.90 -1.76
N SER A 625 -6.84 -36.07 -2.79
CA SER A 625 -6.58 -36.56 -4.15
C SER A 625 -5.14 -37.05 -4.36
N VAL A 626 -4.30 -36.97 -3.33
CA VAL A 626 -2.89 -37.38 -3.38
C VAL A 626 -2.52 -38.23 -2.18
N GLU A 627 -1.53 -39.10 -2.37
CA GLU A 627 -0.92 -39.85 -1.29
C GLU A 627 0.19 -39.00 -0.66
N TRP A 628 -0.10 -38.47 0.52
CA TRP A 628 0.87 -37.76 1.34
C TRP A 628 1.80 -38.75 2.06
N THR A 629 3.09 -38.44 2.08
CA THR A 629 4.13 -39.32 2.63
C THR A 629 4.94 -38.61 3.72
N THR A 630 5.65 -39.35 4.56
CA THR A 630 6.60 -38.76 5.54
C THR A 630 7.78 -38.12 4.83
N ILE A 631 8.41 -37.12 5.47
CA ILE A 631 9.45 -36.29 4.83
C ILE A 631 10.82 -37.00 4.72
N ASP A 632 11.04 -38.13 5.39
CA ASP A 632 12.31 -38.85 5.61
C ASP A 632 13.48 -38.56 4.63
N ASN A 633 13.29 -38.70 3.31
CA ASN A 633 14.31 -38.45 2.26
C ASN A 633 13.93 -37.36 1.23
N MET A 634 12.77 -36.72 1.37
CA MET A 634 12.28 -35.67 0.46
C MET A 634 12.46 -34.26 1.00
N ALA A 635 12.93 -34.12 2.25
CA ALA A 635 13.36 -32.83 2.79
C ALA A 635 14.27 -32.15 1.76
N TYR A 636 14.07 -30.85 1.53
CA TYR A 636 14.90 -30.04 0.62
C TYR A 636 14.80 -30.36 -0.88
N SER A 637 13.91 -31.28 -1.30
CA SER A 637 13.71 -31.53 -2.73
C SER A 637 12.94 -30.37 -3.39
N PRO A 638 13.34 -29.90 -4.60
CA PRO A 638 12.59 -28.88 -5.33
C PRO A 638 11.23 -29.41 -5.79
N LEU A 639 10.27 -28.54 -6.06
CA LEU A 639 8.91 -28.93 -6.45
C LEU A 639 8.26 -29.93 -5.46
N THR A 640 8.15 -29.53 -4.20
CA THR A 640 7.58 -30.37 -3.14
C THR A 640 6.47 -29.61 -2.44
N TRP A 641 5.32 -30.27 -2.26
CA TRP A 641 4.25 -29.76 -1.43
C TRP A 641 4.43 -30.27 -0.01
N TYR A 642 4.34 -29.38 0.97
CA TYR A 642 4.33 -29.74 2.38
C TYR A 642 2.99 -29.40 3.01
N LYS A 643 2.56 -30.25 3.94
CA LYS A 643 1.32 -30.10 4.70
C LYS A 643 1.56 -30.35 6.18
N THR A 644 0.98 -29.51 7.02
CA THR A 644 0.88 -29.72 8.47
C THR A 644 -0.39 -29.05 9.03
N THR A 645 -0.58 -29.11 10.34
CA THR A 645 -1.70 -28.47 11.03
C THR A 645 -1.26 -27.67 12.24
N PHE A 646 -1.97 -26.61 12.58
CA PHE A 646 -1.66 -25.78 13.76
C PHE A 646 -2.91 -25.18 14.42
N SER A 647 -2.78 -24.80 15.68
CA SER A 647 -3.85 -24.14 16.43
C SER A 647 -3.78 -22.62 16.28
N THR A 648 -4.91 -21.94 16.31
CA THR A 648 -4.92 -20.47 16.25
C THR A 648 -4.23 -19.87 17.47
N PRO A 649 -3.24 -18.98 17.30
CA PRO A 649 -2.62 -18.27 18.42
C PRO A 649 -3.64 -17.50 19.25
N ALA A 650 -3.50 -17.55 20.58
CA ALA A 650 -4.35 -16.81 21.50
C ALA A 650 -4.26 -15.29 21.30
N GLY A 651 -5.24 -14.57 21.86
CA GLY A 651 -5.28 -13.11 21.83
C GLY A 651 -5.69 -12.52 20.47
N ASN A 652 -5.39 -11.23 20.29
CA ASN A 652 -5.82 -10.44 19.13
C ASN A 652 -4.66 -9.89 18.29
N ASP A 653 -3.40 -10.17 18.68
CA ASP A 653 -2.21 -9.71 17.96
C ASP A 653 -2.16 -10.28 16.53
N ALA A 654 -1.58 -9.55 15.58
CA ALA A 654 -1.52 -10.04 14.19
C ALA A 654 -0.73 -11.35 14.11
N VAL A 655 -1.09 -12.24 13.19
CA VAL A 655 -0.44 -13.56 13.05
C VAL A 655 0.42 -13.57 11.78
N THR A 656 1.61 -14.13 11.87
CA THR A 656 2.50 -14.29 10.72
C THR A 656 3.14 -15.67 10.69
N LEU A 657 3.59 -16.06 9.50
CA LEU A 657 4.42 -17.22 9.28
C LEU A 657 5.85 -16.75 9.02
N ASN A 658 6.80 -17.23 9.81
CA ASN A 658 8.22 -17.05 9.53
C ASN A 658 8.70 -18.15 8.59
N LEU A 659 9.09 -17.77 7.38
CA LEU A 659 9.54 -18.68 6.33
C LEU A 659 11.06 -18.63 6.12
N THR A 660 11.83 -18.13 7.09
CA THR A 660 13.29 -17.92 6.95
C THR A 660 14.05 -19.18 6.50
N GLY A 661 13.59 -20.37 6.88
CA GLY A 661 14.20 -21.64 6.46
C GLY A 661 13.72 -22.22 5.13
N MET A 662 12.80 -21.53 4.45
CA MET A 662 12.30 -21.90 3.13
C MET A 662 13.02 -21.11 2.02
N VAL A 663 12.73 -21.43 0.77
CA VAL A 663 13.48 -20.86 -0.37
C VAL A 663 12.57 -20.03 -1.28
N LYS A 664 11.65 -20.65 -2.02
CA LYS A 664 10.64 -19.96 -2.83
C LYS A 664 9.38 -20.81 -2.95
N GLY A 665 8.22 -20.18 -2.94
CA GLY A 665 6.98 -20.89 -3.15
C GLY A 665 5.73 -20.02 -3.00
N GLU A 666 4.64 -20.69 -2.64
CA GLU A 666 3.38 -20.08 -2.24
C GLU A 666 2.80 -20.86 -1.04
N VAL A 667 2.07 -20.15 -0.18
CA VAL A 667 1.51 -20.71 1.06
C VAL A 667 0.01 -20.49 1.11
N TRP A 668 -0.69 -21.50 1.61
CA TRP A 668 -2.12 -21.50 1.87
C TRP A 668 -2.41 -21.87 3.32
N VAL A 669 -3.39 -21.19 3.89
CA VAL A 669 -3.96 -21.51 5.20
C VAL A 669 -5.45 -21.76 5.02
N ASN A 670 -5.90 -22.97 5.34
CA ASN A 670 -7.29 -23.41 5.15
C ASN A 670 -7.82 -23.21 3.72
N GLY A 671 -6.96 -23.35 2.71
CA GLY A 671 -7.30 -23.15 1.31
C GLY A 671 -7.15 -21.71 0.80
N GLU A 672 -7.01 -20.72 1.69
CA GLU A 672 -6.78 -19.33 1.32
C GLU A 672 -5.29 -19.08 1.09
N SER A 673 -4.92 -18.57 -0.09
CA SER A 673 -3.52 -18.22 -0.37
C SER A 673 -3.13 -16.95 0.37
N ILE A 674 -2.16 -17.06 1.27
CA ILE A 674 -1.55 -15.90 1.95
C ILE A 674 -0.48 -15.21 1.08
N GLY A 675 -0.15 -15.82 -0.06
CA GLY A 675 0.69 -15.26 -1.10
C GLY A 675 2.02 -15.98 -1.32
N ARG A 676 2.78 -15.48 -2.29
CA ARG A 676 4.09 -16.01 -2.66
C ARG A 676 5.12 -15.76 -1.56
N TYR A 677 6.16 -16.58 -1.48
CA TYR A 677 7.35 -16.28 -0.70
C TYR A 677 8.61 -16.48 -1.54
N TRP A 678 9.64 -15.68 -1.28
CA TRP A 678 10.95 -15.85 -1.93
C TRP A 678 12.08 -15.37 -1.02
N VAL A 679 12.36 -16.20 -0.02
CA VAL A 679 13.26 -15.88 1.10
C VAL A 679 14.73 -16.03 0.70
N SER A 680 15.04 -16.87 -0.27
CA SER A 680 16.41 -17.06 -0.75
C SER A 680 16.91 -15.92 -1.64
N PHE A 681 16.02 -15.10 -2.21
CA PHE A 681 16.40 -13.92 -2.97
C PHE A 681 16.77 -12.79 -2.01
N LYS A 682 18.02 -12.81 -1.55
CA LYS A 682 18.55 -11.85 -0.59
C LYS A 682 18.76 -10.49 -1.24
N ALA A 683 18.48 -9.45 -0.45
CA ALA A 683 18.85 -8.08 -0.75
C ALA A 683 20.38 -7.88 -0.64
N PRO A 684 20.93 -6.76 -1.15
CA PRO A 684 22.36 -6.45 -0.99
C PRO A 684 22.84 -6.46 0.47
N SER A 685 21.96 -6.20 1.45
CA SER A 685 22.28 -6.33 2.89
C SER A 685 22.49 -7.78 3.36
N GLY A 686 22.21 -8.79 2.54
CA GLY A 686 22.26 -10.21 2.89
C GLY A 686 20.99 -10.76 3.53
N ASN A 687 20.01 -9.90 3.85
CA ASN A 687 18.73 -10.28 4.42
C ASN A 687 17.68 -10.60 3.34
N PRO A 688 16.71 -11.48 3.62
CA PRO A 688 15.57 -11.64 2.73
C PRO A 688 14.77 -10.34 2.64
N SER A 689 14.23 -10.01 1.46
CA SER A 689 13.34 -8.85 1.32
C SER A 689 12.05 -9.01 2.13
N GLN A 690 11.60 -10.25 2.36
CA GLN A 690 10.49 -10.58 3.24
C GLN A 690 10.71 -11.97 3.88
N SER A 691 10.59 -12.06 5.21
CA SER A 691 10.69 -13.31 5.98
C SER A 691 9.41 -13.66 6.74
N LEU A 692 8.64 -12.65 7.15
CA LEU A 692 7.35 -12.80 7.82
C LEU A 692 6.22 -12.59 6.81
N TYR A 693 5.28 -13.53 6.77
CA TYR A 693 4.15 -13.54 5.85
C TYR A 693 2.85 -13.46 6.64
N HIS A 694 2.04 -12.45 6.36
CA HIS A 694 0.81 -12.17 7.09
C HIS A 694 -0.22 -13.29 6.94
N ILE A 695 -0.74 -13.79 8.05
CA ILE A 695 -1.94 -14.63 8.10
C ILE A 695 -3.06 -13.81 8.74
N PRO A 696 -4.04 -13.31 7.98
CA PRO A 696 -5.21 -12.67 8.55
C PRO A 696 -5.88 -13.62 9.53
N ARG A 697 -6.24 -13.14 10.72
CA ARG A 697 -6.92 -13.97 11.72
C ARG A 697 -8.22 -14.58 11.19
N GLN A 698 -8.85 -13.95 10.20
CA GLN A 698 -10.07 -14.42 9.55
C GLN A 698 -9.86 -15.62 8.62
N PHE A 699 -8.62 -15.92 8.23
CA PHE A 699 -8.31 -17.15 7.50
C PHE A 699 -8.16 -18.35 8.44
N LEU A 700 -8.20 -18.13 9.76
CA LEU A 700 -8.00 -19.15 10.77
C LEU A 700 -9.31 -19.69 11.32
N ASN A 701 -9.41 -21.02 11.37
CA ASN A 701 -10.37 -21.76 12.18
C ASN A 701 -9.97 -21.71 13.66
N PRO A 702 -10.87 -21.98 14.62
CA PRO A 702 -10.51 -22.01 16.04
C PRO A 702 -9.41 -23.03 16.39
N GLN A 703 -9.45 -24.20 15.75
CA GLN A 703 -8.47 -25.30 15.87
C GLN A 703 -8.26 -25.94 14.49
N ASP A 704 -7.25 -26.80 14.38
CA ASP A 704 -6.98 -27.64 13.20
C ASP A 704 -6.82 -26.85 11.89
N ASN A 705 -6.10 -25.73 11.94
CA ASN A 705 -5.77 -24.97 10.74
C ASN A 705 -4.82 -25.78 9.87
N ILE A 706 -5.17 -25.98 8.60
CA ILE A 706 -4.33 -26.68 7.65
C ILE A 706 -3.37 -25.66 7.03
N LEU A 707 -2.08 -25.92 7.16
CA LEU A 707 -1.02 -25.19 6.48
C LEU A 707 -0.52 -26.04 5.32
N VAL A 708 -0.64 -25.53 4.10
CA VAL A 708 -0.06 -26.15 2.91
C VAL A 708 0.85 -25.15 2.23
N LEU A 709 2.02 -25.60 1.80
CA LEU A 709 2.94 -24.78 1.00
C LEU A 709 3.51 -25.58 -0.16
N PHE A 710 3.66 -24.92 -1.29
CA PHE A 710 4.43 -25.43 -2.42
C PHE A 710 5.83 -24.85 -2.35
N GLU A 711 6.84 -25.69 -2.15
CA GLU A 711 8.25 -25.31 -2.13
C GLU A 711 8.89 -25.63 -3.49
N GLU A 712 9.14 -24.57 -4.25
CA GLU A 712 9.65 -24.65 -5.62
C GLU A 712 11.11 -25.07 -5.68
N MET A 713 11.91 -24.68 -4.68
CA MET A 713 13.37 -24.61 -4.81
C MET A 713 14.17 -25.41 -3.76
N GLY A 714 13.49 -26.05 -2.81
CA GLY A 714 14.05 -26.99 -1.83
C GLY A 714 14.41 -26.35 -0.49
N GLY A 715 13.43 -26.23 0.41
CA GLY A 715 13.54 -25.61 1.74
C GLY A 715 13.28 -26.56 2.91
N ASN A 716 13.57 -26.09 4.14
CA ASN A 716 13.38 -26.85 5.38
C ASN A 716 12.09 -26.45 6.12
N PRO A 717 11.02 -27.26 6.07
CA PRO A 717 9.79 -26.93 6.78
C PRO A 717 9.94 -26.94 8.31
N GLN A 718 10.97 -27.58 8.88
CA GLN A 718 11.20 -27.62 10.33
C GLN A 718 11.59 -26.26 10.94
N GLN A 719 12.02 -25.31 10.10
CA GLN A 719 12.41 -23.97 10.54
C GLN A 719 11.25 -22.98 10.46
N ILE A 720 10.07 -23.42 10.01
CA ILE A 720 8.88 -22.58 9.96
C ILE A 720 8.36 -22.39 11.39
N THR A 721 7.96 -21.16 11.69
CA THR A 721 7.29 -20.83 12.96
C THR A 721 6.07 -19.96 12.71
N VAL A 722 5.06 -20.11 13.57
CA VAL A 722 3.95 -19.16 13.67
C VAL A 722 4.31 -18.13 14.71
N ASN A 723 4.12 -16.86 14.37
CA ASN A 723 4.42 -15.74 15.24
C ASN A 723 3.19 -14.88 15.47
N THR A 724 3.17 -14.20 16.62
CA THR A 724 2.28 -13.05 16.85
C THR A 724 3.09 -11.77 16.81
N VAL A 725 2.53 -10.75 16.14
CA VAL A 725 3.18 -9.46 15.92
C VAL A 725 2.48 -8.37 16.71
N SER A 726 3.25 -7.62 17.50
CA SER A 726 2.75 -6.53 18.31
C SER A 726 3.82 -5.47 18.60
N VAL A 727 3.40 -4.30 19.10
CA VAL A 727 4.32 -3.27 19.61
C VAL A 727 4.64 -3.56 21.08
N THR A 728 5.88 -3.97 21.34
CA THR A 728 6.34 -4.40 22.68
C THR A 728 7.22 -3.37 23.37
N ARG A 729 7.70 -2.36 22.63
CA ARG A 729 8.50 -1.27 23.19
C ARG A 729 8.10 0.06 22.59
N VAL A 730 7.94 1.06 23.45
CA VAL A 730 7.58 2.44 23.09
C VAL A 730 8.60 3.40 23.65
N CYS A 731 8.76 4.54 23.00
CA CYS A 731 9.70 5.57 23.44
C CYS A 731 9.22 6.97 23.07
N GLY A 732 9.60 7.98 23.83
CA GLY A 732 9.34 9.37 23.50
C GLY A 732 10.54 10.24 23.87
N ASN A 733 10.83 11.22 23.02
CA ASN A 733 11.89 12.20 23.23
C ASN A 733 11.35 13.58 22.90
N VAL A 734 11.13 14.41 23.91
CA VAL A 734 10.55 15.74 23.73
C VAL A 734 11.41 16.74 24.50
N ASN A 735 11.55 17.95 23.96
CA ASN A 735 12.30 19.03 24.59
C ASN A 735 11.38 20.16 25.05
N GLU A 736 11.86 20.99 25.97
CA GLU A 736 11.07 22.08 26.58
C GLU A 736 10.68 23.20 25.61
N LEU A 737 11.32 23.26 24.42
CA LEU A 737 11.01 24.22 23.35
C LEU A 737 10.08 23.63 22.27
N SER A 738 9.68 22.36 22.40
CA SER A 738 8.73 21.74 21.49
C SER A 738 7.36 22.38 21.60
N ALA A 739 6.63 22.49 20.48
CA ALA A 739 5.22 22.90 20.54
C ALA A 739 4.41 21.83 21.29
N PRO A 740 3.53 22.21 22.24
CA PRO A 740 2.61 21.26 22.86
C PRO A 740 1.66 20.63 21.83
N SER A 741 1.26 19.39 22.07
CA SER A 741 0.27 18.73 21.19
C SER A 741 -1.04 19.51 21.16
N LEU A 742 -1.57 19.72 19.96
CA LEU A 742 -2.84 20.42 19.77
C LEU A 742 -4.05 19.63 20.27
N GLN A 743 -3.87 18.33 20.54
CA GLN A 743 -4.91 17.48 21.14
C GLN A 743 -5.17 17.82 22.61
N TYR A 744 -4.19 18.37 23.31
CA TYR A 744 -4.28 18.72 24.72
C TYR A 744 -4.01 20.21 24.90
N LYS A 745 -4.95 21.04 24.46
CA LYS A 745 -4.91 22.49 24.67
C LYS A 745 -4.63 22.79 26.16
N ASP A 746 -3.75 23.76 26.38
CA ASP A 746 -3.30 24.27 27.69
C ASP A 746 -2.26 23.44 28.46
N LYS A 747 -1.58 22.48 27.81
CA LYS A 747 -0.50 21.70 28.45
C LYS A 747 0.89 22.13 28.00
N GLU A 748 1.83 22.01 28.92
CA GLU A 748 3.27 22.09 28.67
C GLU A 748 3.71 20.95 27.71
N PRO A 749 4.85 21.10 27.01
CA PRO A 749 5.43 20.00 26.25
C PRO A 749 5.56 18.76 27.12
N ALA A 750 5.16 17.60 26.59
CA ALA A 750 5.08 16.37 27.35
C ALA A 750 5.56 15.17 26.53
N VAL A 751 6.09 14.16 27.21
CA VAL A 751 6.28 12.83 26.63
C VAL A 751 5.01 12.04 26.85
N ASP A 752 4.32 11.72 25.76
CA ASP A 752 3.13 10.88 25.74
C ASP A 752 3.51 9.45 25.30
N LEU A 753 3.18 8.46 26.14
CA LEU A 753 3.44 7.05 25.85
C LEU A 753 2.15 6.24 25.95
N TRP A 754 1.94 5.34 25.00
CA TRP A 754 0.76 4.50 24.89
C TRP A 754 1.15 3.14 24.31
N CYS A 755 0.72 2.07 24.98
CA CYS A 755 0.83 0.70 24.50
C CYS A 755 -0.31 0.36 23.55
N GLN A 756 -0.09 -0.68 22.74
CA GLN A 756 -1.14 -1.27 21.90
C GLN A 756 -2.36 -1.67 22.76
N GLU A 757 -3.55 -1.61 22.17
CA GLU A 757 -4.80 -2.03 22.81
C GLU A 757 -4.66 -3.41 23.49
N GLY A 758 -5.08 -3.49 24.76
CA GLY A 758 -4.97 -4.69 25.58
C GLY A 758 -3.65 -4.85 26.34
N LYS A 759 -2.64 -4.02 26.06
CA LYS A 759 -1.33 -4.04 26.74
C LYS A 759 -1.16 -2.87 27.69
N GLN A 760 -0.25 -3.02 28.65
CA GLN A 760 0.11 -1.97 29.61
C GLN A 760 1.63 -1.79 29.67
N ILE A 761 2.06 -0.63 30.12
CA ILE A 761 3.47 -0.33 30.37
C ILE A 761 3.94 -1.21 31.53
N SER A 762 4.70 -2.25 31.22
CA SER A 762 5.14 -3.27 32.17
C SER A 762 6.48 -2.93 32.81
N ALA A 763 7.31 -2.12 32.15
CA ALA A 763 8.60 -1.68 32.67
C ALA A 763 9.05 -0.36 32.03
N ILE A 764 9.87 0.40 32.75
CA ILE A 764 10.62 1.54 32.23
C ILE A 764 12.07 1.09 32.06
N GLU A 765 12.53 1.00 30.82
CA GLU A 765 13.90 0.60 30.45
C GLU A 765 14.87 1.76 30.67
N PHE A 766 14.44 2.99 30.38
CA PHE A 766 15.25 4.19 30.53
C PHE A 766 14.38 5.44 30.72
N ALA A 767 14.87 6.38 31.54
CA ALA A 767 14.27 7.70 31.69
C ALA A 767 15.34 8.73 32.08
N SER A 768 15.42 9.83 31.35
CA SER A 768 16.33 10.92 31.66
C SER A 768 15.74 12.28 31.29
N TYR A 769 15.51 13.11 32.31
CA TYR A 769 15.25 14.55 32.19
C TYR A 769 16.55 15.32 32.37
N GLY A 770 16.92 16.14 31.38
CA GLY A 770 18.22 16.80 31.32
C GLY A 770 18.64 17.04 29.87
N ASN A 771 19.79 16.52 29.46
CA ASN A 771 20.22 16.52 28.06
C ASN A 771 20.60 15.09 27.59
N PRO A 772 19.69 14.10 27.68
CA PRO A 772 19.97 12.73 27.24
C PRO A 772 20.58 12.68 25.84
N VAL A 773 21.53 11.77 25.65
CA VAL A 773 22.18 11.55 24.36
C VAL A 773 21.55 10.40 23.61
N GLY A 774 21.53 10.54 22.29
CA GLY A 774 21.01 9.53 21.37
C GLY A 774 19.50 9.66 21.13
N ASP A 775 18.87 8.54 20.80
CA ASP A 775 17.50 8.43 20.34
C ASP A 775 16.79 7.20 20.93
N CYS A 776 15.57 6.94 20.47
CA CYS A 776 14.77 5.79 20.89
C CYS A 776 15.38 4.41 20.54
N LYS A 777 16.47 4.36 19.76
CA LYS A 777 17.22 3.14 19.43
C LYS A 777 18.47 3.00 20.29
N ARG A 778 19.22 4.09 20.48
CA ARG A 778 20.44 4.16 21.30
C ARG A 778 20.31 5.34 22.25
N PHE A 779 20.19 5.08 23.54
CA PHE A 779 19.96 6.12 24.54
C PHE A 779 21.01 6.07 25.64
N GLY A 780 21.28 7.22 26.24
CA GLY A 780 22.20 7.34 27.37
C GLY A 780 22.00 8.64 28.13
N PHE A 781 22.56 8.69 29.34
CA PHE A 781 22.61 9.92 30.12
C PHE A 781 23.55 10.92 29.46
N GLY A 782 23.13 12.18 29.38
CA GLY A 782 24.01 13.27 28.99
C GLY A 782 24.82 13.81 30.16
N SER A 783 25.46 14.97 29.95
CA SER A 783 26.19 15.69 31.01
C SER A 783 25.27 16.26 32.10
N CYS A 784 23.96 16.31 31.85
CA CYS A 784 22.93 16.75 32.74
C CYS A 784 21.80 15.72 32.82
N HIS A 785 21.45 15.35 34.06
CA HIS A 785 20.43 14.37 34.36
C HIS A 785 19.85 14.60 35.75
N ALA A 786 18.52 14.67 35.87
CA ALA A 786 17.83 14.63 37.16
C ALA A 786 17.72 13.20 37.68
N GLY A 787 18.32 12.89 38.83
CA GLY A 787 18.29 11.54 39.42
C GLY A 787 16.88 11.04 39.81
N SER A 788 15.88 11.92 39.84
CA SER A 788 14.46 11.61 40.03
C SER A 788 13.75 11.10 38.77
N SER A 789 14.39 11.16 37.59
CA SER A 789 13.76 10.89 36.30
C SER A 789 13.03 9.55 36.26
N GLU A 790 13.70 8.48 36.69
CA GLU A 790 13.14 7.13 36.63
C GLU A 790 11.95 6.94 37.59
N SER A 791 12.03 7.48 38.80
CA SER A 791 10.94 7.34 39.79
C SER A 791 9.69 8.14 39.37
N VAL A 792 9.88 9.35 38.84
CA VAL A 792 8.79 10.19 38.31
C VAL A 792 8.07 9.48 37.17
N VAL A 793 8.83 8.91 36.21
CA VAL A 793 8.26 8.21 35.07
C VAL A 793 7.57 6.92 35.48
N LYS A 794 8.18 6.10 36.37
CA LYS A 794 7.54 4.88 36.89
C LYS A 794 6.22 5.18 37.58
N GLN A 795 6.18 6.22 38.42
CA GLN A 795 4.95 6.64 39.10
C GLN A 795 3.86 7.10 38.11
N ALA A 796 4.26 7.76 37.01
CA ALA A 796 3.33 8.23 36.00
C ALA A 796 2.77 7.10 35.13
N CYS A 797 3.59 6.10 34.76
CA CYS A 797 3.33 5.22 33.62
C CYS A 797 3.13 3.74 33.95
N LEU A 798 3.79 3.21 35.00
CA LEU A 798 3.83 1.77 35.23
C LEU A 798 2.42 1.21 35.52
N GLY A 799 2.06 0.10 34.85
CA GLY A 799 0.74 -0.55 34.99
C GLY A 799 -0.42 0.19 34.30
N LYS A 800 -0.14 1.19 33.46
CA LYS A 800 -1.16 1.90 32.68
C LYS A 800 -1.03 1.58 31.20
N SER A 801 -2.14 1.66 30.46
CA SER A 801 -2.15 1.55 29.00
C SER A 801 -1.47 2.75 28.33
N GLY A 802 -1.41 3.90 29.01
CA GLY A 802 -0.60 5.03 28.62
C GLY A 802 -0.50 6.11 29.69
N CYS A 803 0.36 7.09 29.44
CA CYS A 803 0.69 8.18 30.35
C CYS A 803 1.18 9.41 29.59
N SER A 804 1.14 10.56 30.27
CA SER A 804 1.64 11.84 29.78
C SER A 804 2.51 12.47 30.86
N ILE A 805 3.74 12.83 30.52
CA ILE A 805 4.73 13.37 31.46
C ILE A 805 5.16 14.77 31.00
N PRO A 806 4.66 15.84 31.65
CA PRO A 806 5.08 17.21 31.36
C PRO A 806 6.57 17.43 31.61
N ILE A 807 7.20 18.22 30.76
CA ILE A 807 8.63 18.51 30.76
C ILE A 807 8.85 19.79 31.53
N THR A 808 8.76 19.71 32.86
CA THR A 808 9.01 20.86 33.73
C THR A 808 9.97 20.57 34.87
N PRO A 809 10.83 21.54 35.22
CA PRO A 809 11.77 21.39 36.33
C PRO A 809 11.08 20.96 37.64
N ILE A 810 9.90 21.50 37.93
CA ILE A 810 9.14 21.22 39.16
C ILE A 810 8.82 19.72 39.28
N LYS A 811 8.44 19.05 38.18
CA LYS A 811 8.13 17.61 38.18
C LYS A 811 9.33 16.74 38.52
N PHE A 812 10.53 17.20 38.21
CA PHE A 812 11.78 16.47 38.40
C PHE A 812 12.58 16.94 39.62
N GLY A 813 11.98 17.76 40.50
CA GLY A 813 12.61 18.22 41.74
C GLY A 813 13.50 19.45 41.58
N GLY A 814 13.38 20.19 40.47
CA GLY A 814 14.14 21.40 40.17
C GLY A 814 14.79 21.36 38.79
N ASP A 815 15.51 22.44 38.44
CA ASP A 815 16.35 22.45 37.24
C ASP A 815 17.67 21.71 37.55
N PRO A 816 17.94 20.54 36.95
CA PRO A 816 19.16 19.80 37.21
C PRO A 816 20.43 20.49 36.68
N CYS A 817 20.30 21.46 35.75
CA CYS A 817 21.44 22.15 35.14
C CYS A 817 21.04 23.49 34.46
N PRO A 818 21.03 24.62 35.18
CA PRO A 818 20.66 25.91 34.62
C PRO A 818 21.43 26.29 33.35
N GLY A 819 20.73 26.85 32.36
CA GLY A 819 21.31 27.31 31.08
C GLY A 819 21.50 26.22 30.01
N ILE A 820 21.17 24.97 30.32
CA ILE A 820 21.13 23.87 29.34
C ILE A 820 19.67 23.61 28.94
N GLN A 821 19.40 23.51 27.64
CA GLN A 821 18.06 23.13 27.17
C GLN A 821 17.68 21.74 27.67
N LYS A 822 16.47 21.61 28.21
CA LYS A 822 15.98 20.34 28.77
C LYS A 822 15.19 19.52 27.76
N SER A 823 15.43 18.21 27.81
CA SER A 823 14.59 17.20 27.18
C SER A 823 14.34 16.02 28.12
N LEU A 824 13.25 15.32 27.86
CA LEU A 824 12.89 14.08 28.51
C LEU A 824 12.89 12.96 27.47
N LEU A 825 13.78 11.98 27.67
CA LEU A 825 13.82 10.73 26.90
C LEU A 825 13.33 9.59 27.78
N VAL A 826 12.31 8.86 27.33
CA VAL A 826 11.74 7.71 28.03
C VAL A 826 11.65 6.52 27.09
N VAL A 827 12.08 5.35 27.57
CA VAL A 827 11.93 4.05 26.89
C VAL A 827 11.19 3.10 27.81
N ALA A 828 10.11 2.50 27.32
CA ALA A 828 9.22 1.65 28.10
C ALA A 828 8.84 0.38 27.33
N ASN A 829 8.63 -0.71 28.08
CA ASN A 829 8.16 -1.98 27.54
C ASN A 829 6.65 -2.14 27.76
N CYS A 830 5.96 -2.69 26.78
CA CYS A 830 4.54 -2.97 26.74
C CYS A 830 4.31 -4.47 26.74
N ARG A 831 3.44 -4.96 27.63
CA ARG A 831 3.00 -6.36 27.68
C ARG A 831 1.52 -6.49 27.95
#